data_AF-A0AAT9LFG7-F1
#
_entry.id   AF-A0AAT9LFG7-F1
#
_cell.length_a   1.000
_cell.length_b   1.000
_cell.length_c   1.000
_cell.angle_alpha   90.00
_cell.angle_beta   90.00
_cell.angle_gamma   90.00
#
_symmetry.space_group_name_H-M   'P 1'
#
loop_
_entity.id
_entity.type
_entity.pdbx_description
1 polymer ?
#
loop_
_entity_poly.entity_id
_entity_poly.type
_entity_poly.pdbx_seq_one_letter_code
_entity_poly.pdbx_strand_id
1 'polypeptide(L)'
;MRTLRWAVAALVTVGLAAVPAAVHASSVPNQPSLAGKFVPVSPHRLLDTRDGGGPLGPGSSLPLDVSGVTGDPSVVPTAVVLNVTVTNPTADSFVAVNGAGDAPATSNINYRAGQTVPNLVTVQLHSDSTVFFFTHTGTVDVIADVFGYYTVDRAGGSFSTLSPTRLLDTRDGIGGISPGGTLPLQVTGRNSVPPSGVTAVQLNVTVTNPSASSFLSVFPSGAARPNVSNLNFTAGATIANSVIVPVGPDGKIDLYNNVGWVDVVVDISGYYTGNPPGTVPQGGVYRTTDAPTRLLDTRDDGGPLGAGQSRALTVPNKATAVVLNVTVTNPTGNSFVTAYPGGTPVPTSSSIDFTTGQTLSNLVVVPVGADGTVAFFNHIGNVDLVVDMFGYFQAGADLSIESLGFAQSTVAGGGTVDLNWTVTNRNANAGSVAGEVVLRRDNHVGQPIVVSFGLGSAVFVSGDVHRSSYTYHFTAPGQSDSTATKWVVALVDLRDDQGNQLLASGDDLTAAVTANTTVGTAGPTYDNLAAQSPFLYAGSTNSAVYTFDVTDFWRGTITLTGPSGQTLSRSFDQSSVDGDEVSELCPGLQCSIPVLFPKGTANGKWVVSKLSLTSDAGFVADYNNLNAAPITVTDNSSLQATSFSVNPVNNWRGDVDTSISMRVNGARQGISAIYVEPAFDAYCSAPTTTPTLNPDGSYSVAVHVTKGVNSCGINGIVVVDGSGNAAVYGSRHNAPDPGLVITQVRDTTPPSVTSASVSAPANGSVTITAHTAIGIADITTYHAGIFDNSGLLVGQGTGATSQAADGTVAMSATIDVVPPGVYTVGFSLTDDGSLTTAYGPPNGKAMPGGPLTITVS
;
A
#
# COMPACT_ATOMS: atom_id res chain seq x y z
N MET A 1 63.62 -17.05 -35.05
CA MET A 1 63.37 -15.76 -34.36
C MET A 1 61.90 -15.43 -34.52
N ARG A 2 61.22 -15.08 -33.41
CA ARG A 2 59.77 -14.98 -33.28
C ARG A 2 59.14 -14.08 -34.36
N THR A 3 58.27 -14.66 -35.18
CA THR A 3 57.29 -13.95 -36.01
C THR A 3 55.95 -14.68 -35.87
N LEU A 4 54.98 -14.07 -35.19
CA LEU A 4 53.62 -14.59 -35.12
C LEU A 4 52.74 -13.76 -36.07
N ARG A 5 52.12 -14.45 -37.04
CA ARG A 5 51.10 -13.92 -37.95
C ARG A 5 49.71 -14.39 -37.48
N TRP A 6 48.81 -13.41 -37.32
CA TRP A 6 47.38 -13.36 -37.62
C TRP A 6 46.55 -14.66 -37.66
N ALA A 7 45.55 -14.74 -36.78
CA ALA A 7 44.22 -15.26 -37.12
C ALA A 7 43.16 -14.55 -36.25
N VAL A 8 42.09 -14.15 -36.92
CA VAL A 8 40.91 -13.45 -36.45
C VAL A 8 40.19 -14.27 -35.38
N ALA A 9 39.92 -13.66 -34.23
CA ALA A 9 38.83 -14.05 -33.34
C ALA A 9 37.96 -12.81 -33.16
N ALA A 10 36.74 -12.89 -33.68
CA ALA A 10 35.71 -11.89 -33.49
C ALA A 10 35.46 -11.72 -31.98
N LEU A 11 35.94 -10.61 -31.40
CA LEU A 11 35.35 -10.11 -30.18
C LEU A 11 33.99 -9.55 -30.61
N VAL A 12 32.92 -10.29 -30.31
CA VAL A 12 31.61 -9.68 -30.19
C VAL A 12 31.73 -8.73 -28.99
N THR A 13 32.06 -7.47 -29.27
CA THR A 13 31.61 -6.37 -28.42
C THR A 13 30.09 -6.44 -28.44
N VAL A 14 29.52 -7.17 -27.47
CA VAL A 14 28.22 -6.78 -26.96
C VAL A 14 28.49 -5.40 -26.39
N GLY A 15 28.22 -4.37 -27.20
CA GLY A 15 27.95 -3.07 -26.63
C GLY A 15 26.90 -3.36 -25.56
N LEU A 16 27.25 -3.11 -24.30
CA LEU A 16 26.24 -2.73 -23.34
C LEU A 16 25.62 -1.48 -23.95
N ALA A 17 24.62 -1.68 -24.82
CA ALA A 17 23.54 -0.75 -24.95
C ALA A 17 23.18 -0.45 -23.50
N ALA A 18 23.30 0.82 -23.12
CA ALA A 18 22.73 1.30 -21.88
C ALA A 18 21.35 0.64 -21.80
N VAL A 19 21.20 -0.29 -20.85
CA VAL A 19 19.88 -0.78 -20.51
C VAL A 19 19.16 0.51 -20.17
N PRO A 20 18.15 0.94 -20.96
CA PRO A 20 17.39 2.10 -20.54
C PRO A 20 16.98 1.77 -19.11
N ALA A 21 17.33 2.65 -18.17
CA ALA A 21 16.91 2.51 -16.78
C ALA A 21 15.48 1.99 -16.85
N ALA A 22 15.25 0.79 -16.30
CA ALA A 22 13.93 0.23 -16.25
C ALA A 22 13.08 1.36 -15.68
N VAL A 23 12.19 1.89 -16.52
CA VAL A 23 11.20 2.84 -16.08
C VAL A 23 10.44 2.03 -15.06
N HIS A 24 10.77 2.22 -13.78
CA HIS A 24 9.90 1.82 -12.71
C HIS A 24 8.59 2.49 -13.08
N ALA A 25 7.64 1.68 -13.52
CA ALA A 25 6.27 2.09 -13.61
C ALA A 25 5.82 2.36 -12.17
N SER A 26 6.15 3.56 -11.66
CA SER A 26 5.43 4.20 -10.59
C SER A 26 4.09 4.56 -11.18
N SER A 27 3.17 3.61 -11.21
CA SER A 27 1.79 3.85 -11.62
C SER A 27 1.07 4.58 -10.49
N VAL A 28 1.30 5.90 -10.40
CA VAL A 28 0.25 6.85 -10.00
C VAL A 28 -0.01 7.68 -11.26
N PRO A 29 -1.04 7.33 -12.06
CA PRO A 29 -1.41 8.10 -13.24
C PRO A 29 -1.88 9.51 -12.85
N ASN A 30 -1.33 10.53 -13.50
CA ASN A 30 -1.89 11.88 -13.66
C ASN A 30 -2.86 12.42 -12.58
N GLN A 31 -2.37 12.58 -11.35
CA GLN A 31 -2.82 13.64 -10.44
C GLN A 31 -1.63 14.59 -10.19
N PRO A 32 -1.27 15.50 -11.12
CA PRO A 32 -0.11 16.39 -10.95
C PRO A 32 -0.28 17.46 -9.84
N SER A 33 -1.14 17.22 -8.84
CA SER A 33 -1.49 18.19 -7.80
C SER A 33 -2.45 17.62 -6.74
N LEU A 34 -1.91 16.85 -5.80
CA LEU A 34 -2.59 16.56 -4.53
C LEU A 34 -2.51 17.78 -3.59
N ALA A 35 -3.01 18.91 -4.08
CA ALA A 35 -3.16 20.10 -3.26
C ALA A 35 -4.29 19.86 -2.25
N GLY A 36 -4.29 20.56 -1.12
CA GLY A 36 -5.40 20.49 -0.18
C GLY A 36 -5.34 21.58 0.88
N LYS A 37 -6.51 21.88 1.46
CA LYS A 37 -6.61 22.72 2.65
C LYS A 37 -6.79 21.86 3.90
N PHE A 38 -6.31 22.36 5.02
CA PHE A 38 -6.31 21.60 6.27
C PHE A 38 -7.68 21.62 6.93
N VAL A 39 -8.20 20.44 7.22
CA VAL A 39 -9.41 20.24 8.00
C VAL A 39 -9.01 19.66 9.36
N PRO A 40 -9.12 20.45 10.46
CA PRO A 40 -8.89 19.93 11.80
C PRO A 40 -9.97 18.93 12.20
N VAL A 41 -9.60 17.89 12.94
CA VAL A 41 -10.54 16.99 13.61
C VAL A 41 -10.33 17.02 15.12
N SER A 42 -11.32 16.52 15.88
CA SER A 42 -11.12 16.28 17.31
C SER A 42 -10.05 15.19 17.48
N PRO A 43 -8.96 15.45 18.23
CA PRO A 43 -7.89 14.47 18.34
C PRO A 43 -8.35 13.14 18.94
N HIS A 44 -8.06 12.03 18.27
CA HIS A 44 -8.39 10.68 18.75
C HIS A 44 -7.42 9.64 18.18
N ARG A 45 -7.41 8.45 18.80
CA ARG A 45 -6.53 7.36 18.39
C ARG A 45 -7.13 6.55 17.25
N LEU A 46 -6.34 6.30 16.21
CA LEU A 46 -6.67 5.39 15.11
C LEU A 46 -5.99 4.03 15.27
N LEU A 47 -4.78 4.00 15.84
CA LEU A 47 -3.98 2.79 15.97
C LEU A 47 -3.33 2.72 17.35
N ASP A 48 -3.44 1.55 18.00
CA ASP A 48 -2.58 1.13 19.11
C ASP A 48 -2.21 -0.34 18.93
N THR A 49 -0.97 -0.60 18.55
CA THR A 49 -0.50 -1.97 18.33
C THR A 49 -0.40 -2.79 19.61
N ARG A 50 -0.43 -2.15 20.79
CA ARG A 50 -0.45 -2.85 22.08
C ARG A 50 -1.79 -3.51 22.38
N ASP A 51 -2.87 -3.03 21.75
CA ASP A 51 -4.24 -3.46 22.01
C ASP A 51 -4.66 -4.69 21.15
N GLY A 52 -3.72 -5.61 20.89
CA GLY A 52 -3.96 -6.87 20.18
C GLY A 52 -3.16 -7.04 18.89
N GLY A 53 -2.74 -5.94 18.26
CA GLY A 53 -1.96 -5.94 17.01
C GLY A 53 -0.55 -6.52 17.15
N GLY A 54 0.02 -6.50 18.35
CA GLY A 54 1.42 -6.85 18.60
C GLY A 54 2.40 -5.89 17.92
N PRO A 55 3.68 -5.93 18.31
CA PRO A 55 4.66 -5.01 17.77
C PRO A 55 4.92 -5.30 16.28
N LEU A 56 5.16 -4.24 15.52
CA LEU A 56 5.68 -4.33 14.16
C LEU A 56 7.07 -4.99 14.21
N GLY A 57 7.31 -5.96 13.34
CA GLY A 57 8.57 -6.69 13.24
C GLY A 57 9.49 -6.16 12.13
N PRO A 58 10.76 -6.59 12.08
CA PRO A 58 11.74 -6.06 11.14
C PRO A 58 11.30 -6.29 9.68
N GLY A 59 11.39 -5.25 8.85
CA GLY A 59 10.98 -5.27 7.45
C GLY A 59 9.46 -5.33 7.23
N SER A 60 8.65 -5.28 8.29
CA SER A 60 7.20 -5.30 8.16
C SER A 60 6.63 -3.93 7.78
N SER A 61 5.53 -3.96 7.03
CA SER A 61 4.71 -2.80 6.69
C SER A 61 3.30 -3.05 7.25
N LEU A 62 2.83 -2.17 8.14
CA LEU A 62 1.49 -2.23 8.72
C LEU A 62 0.57 -1.19 8.05
N PRO A 63 -0.49 -1.61 7.32
CA PRO A 63 -1.47 -0.67 6.80
C PRO A 63 -2.38 -0.14 7.91
N LEU A 64 -2.78 1.13 7.79
CA LEU A 64 -3.80 1.80 8.57
C LEU A 64 -4.80 2.46 7.62
N ASP A 65 -6.05 2.02 7.67
CA ASP A 65 -7.16 2.67 7.00
C ASP A 65 -7.48 3.99 7.72
N VAL A 66 -7.40 5.10 6.98
CA VAL A 66 -7.76 6.43 7.47
C VAL A 66 -8.97 7.02 6.76
N SER A 67 -9.73 6.22 5.99
CA SER A 67 -10.96 6.68 5.30
C SER A 67 -12.00 7.26 6.27
N GLY A 68 -12.05 6.76 7.51
CA GLY A 68 -12.98 7.25 8.54
C GLY A 68 -12.63 8.60 9.15
N VAL A 69 -11.43 9.16 8.91
CA VAL A 69 -10.97 10.39 9.60
C VAL A 69 -11.78 11.63 9.24
N THR A 70 -12.43 11.61 8.08
CA THR A 70 -13.24 12.74 7.61
C THR A 70 -14.59 12.81 8.33
N GLY A 71 -15.05 11.70 8.92
CA GLY A 71 -16.41 11.53 9.42
C GLY A 71 -17.49 11.57 8.33
N ASP A 72 -17.08 11.74 7.07
CA ASP A 72 -17.93 11.82 5.89
C ASP A 72 -17.22 11.15 4.71
N PRO A 73 -17.62 9.92 4.33
CA PRO A 73 -16.98 9.15 3.26
C PRO A 73 -16.98 9.79 1.87
N SER A 74 -17.57 10.99 1.69
CA SER A 74 -17.62 11.73 0.41
C SER A 74 -16.45 12.69 0.27
N VAL A 75 -15.76 12.93 1.38
CA VAL A 75 -14.57 13.75 1.44
C VAL A 75 -13.40 12.83 1.30
N VAL A 76 -12.66 12.97 0.21
CA VAL A 76 -11.43 12.24 -0.04
C VAL A 76 -10.27 13.05 0.54
N PRO A 77 -9.57 12.54 1.57
CA PRO A 77 -8.37 13.18 2.06
C PRO A 77 -7.22 12.97 1.06
N THR A 78 -6.46 14.02 0.76
CA THR A 78 -5.23 13.95 -0.04
C THR A 78 -4.00 13.66 0.83
N ALA A 79 -4.07 14.02 2.11
CA ALA A 79 -3.05 13.71 3.11
C ALA A 79 -3.66 13.65 4.52
N VAL A 80 -3.03 12.93 5.44
CA VAL A 80 -3.43 12.86 6.86
C VAL A 80 -2.33 13.41 7.77
N VAL A 81 -2.74 14.04 8.86
CA VAL A 81 -1.85 14.51 9.93
C VAL A 81 -2.02 13.61 11.16
N LEU A 82 -0.95 12.87 11.48
CA LEU A 82 -0.91 11.95 12.62
C LEU A 82 0.21 12.35 13.58
N ASN A 83 -0.01 12.20 14.88
CA ASN A 83 1.10 12.07 15.83
C ASN A 83 1.39 10.59 16.03
N VAL A 84 2.59 10.16 15.65
CA VAL A 84 2.99 8.75 15.69
C VAL A 84 3.95 8.55 16.84
N THR A 85 3.55 7.74 17.81
CA THR A 85 4.37 7.38 18.96
C THR A 85 4.91 5.97 18.80
N VAL A 86 6.23 5.86 18.88
CA VAL A 86 6.94 4.58 19.02
C VAL A 86 7.11 4.29 20.51
N THR A 87 6.84 3.04 20.92
CA THR A 87 7.12 2.54 22.27
C THR A 87 7.59 1.09 22.26
N ASN A 88 8.26 0.67 23.34
CA ASN A 88 8.86 -0.66 23.49
C ASN A 88 9.77 -1.12 22.33
N PRO A 89 10.58 -0.26 21.68
CA PRO A 89 11.47 -0.71 20.61
C PRO A 89 12.57 -1.63 21.17
N THR A 90 12.86 -2.73 20.49
CA THR A 90 13.89 -3.70 20.94
C THR A 90 15.29 -3.42 20.37
N ALA A 91 15.40 -2.51 19.41
CA ALA A 91 16.66 -2.13 18.77
C ALA A 91 16.61 -0.67 18.35
N ASP A 92 17.78 -0.08 18.12
CA ASP A 92 17.88 1.21 17.45
C ASP A 92 17.37 1.06 16.01
N SER A 93 16.42 1.91 15.62
CA SER A 93 15.76 1.82 14.32
C SER A 93 14.99 3.09 13.98
N PHE A 94 14.12 2.99 12.99
CA PHE A 94 13.14 4.01 12.66
C PHE A 94 11.79 3.40 12.29
N VAL A 95 10.75 4.24 12.38
CA VAL A 95 9.47 4.04 11.72
C VAL A 95 9.35 5.07 10.61
N ALA A 96 8.95 4.61 9.42
CA ALA A 96 8.60 5.47 8.30
C ALA A 96 7.12 5.31 7.97
N VAL A 97 6.46 6.41 7.62
CA VAL A 97 5.03 6.46 7.32
C VAL A 97 4.85 6.98 5.89
N ASN A 98 4.20 6.21 5.03
CA ASN A 98 4.05 6.56 3.61
C ASN A 98 2.73 6.03 3.02
N GLY A 99 2.34 6.51 1.83
CA GLY A 99 1.16 6.05 1.08
C GLY A 99 1.47 5.02 -0.01
N ALA A 100 2.72 4.61 -0.22
CA ALA A 100 3.12 3.71 -1.30
C ALA A 100 3.09 2.22 -0.90
N GLY A 101 3.17 1.90 0.40
CA GLY A 101 3.15 0.52 0.91
C GLY A 101 4.52 -0.14 1.03
N ASP A 102 5.48 0.29 0.19
CA ASP A 102 6.86 -0.19 0.19
C ASP A 102 7.76 0.50 1.23
N ALA A 103 8.94 -0.07 1.46
CA ALA A 103 9.96 0.50 2.32
C ALA A 103 10.50 1.82 1.71
N PRO A 104 10.32 2.97 2.37
CA PRO A 104 10.75 4.25 1.82
C PRO A 104 12.26 4.49 2.05
N ALA A 105 12.85 5.37 1.25
CA ALA A 105 14.23 5.82 1.43
C ALA A 105 14.40 6.84 2.59
N THR A 106 13.31 7.28 3.18
CA THR A 106 13.24 8.29 4.25
C THR A 106 12.80 7.68 5.57
N SER A 107 12.93 8.45 6.67
CA SER A 107 12.41 8.05 7.99
C SER A 107 11.58 9.16 8.62
N ASN A 108 10.60 8.82 9.46
CA ASN A 108 9.81 9.78 10.22
C ASN A 108 10.22 9.81 11.69
N ILE A 109 10.29 8.66 12.36
CA ILE A 109 10.54 8.56 13.81
C ILE A 109 11.79 7.72 14.02
N ASN A 110 12.88 8.35 14.46
CA ASN A 110 14.14 7.67 14.79
C ASN A 110 14.24 7.48 16.31
N TYR A 111 14.61 6.28 16.75
CA TYR A 111 14.59 5.92 18.17
C TYR A 111 15.69 4.91 18.52
N ARG A 112 15.98 4.84 19.82
CA ARG A 112 16.82 3.82 20.43
C ARG A 112 16.03 2.71 21.09
N ALA A 113 16.67 1.58 21.35
CA ALA A 113 16.08 0.50 22.14
C ALA A 113 15.56 1.01 23.50
N GLY A 114 14.34 0.62 23.86
CA GLY A 114 13.64 1.02 25.09
C GLY A 114 13.10 2.46 25.12
N GLN A 115 13.29 3.26 24.06
CA GLN A 115 12.85 4.65 24.02
C GLN A 115 11.38 4.77 23.59
N THR A 116 10.58 5.57 24.31
CA THR A 116 9.26 6.02 23.86
C THR A 116 9.40 7.44 23.30
N VAL A 117 9.09 7.64 22.02
CA VAL A 117 9.14 8.96 21.36
C VAL A 117 8.01 9.15 20.36
N PRO A 118 7.35 10.32 20.37
CA PRO A 118 6.44 10.74 19.32
C PRO A 118 7.12 11.62 18.26
N ASN A 119 6.56 11.63 17.06
CA ASN A 119 6.77 12.69 16.07
C ASN A 119 5.46 12.95 15.30
N LEU A 120 5.19 14.20 14.96
CA LEU A 120 4.12 14.52 14.01
C LEU A 120 4.54 14.06 12.60
N VAL A 121 3.58 13.55 11.83
CA VAL A 121 3.76 13.20 10.42
C VAL A 121 2.60 13.77 9.60
N THR A 122 2.92 14.31 8.43
CA THR A 122 1.94 14.69 7.40
C THR A 122 2.24 13.85 6.17
N VAL A 123 1.32 12.98 5.78
CA VAL A 123 1.61 11.91 4.83
C VAL A 123 0.51 11.84 3.77
N GLN A 124 0.92 11.72 2.51
CA GLN A 124 0.02 11.41 1.39
C GLN A 124 -0.65 10.07 1.60
N LEU A 125 -1.93 9.97 1.22
CA LEU A 125 -2.65 8.71 1.28
C LEU A 125 -2.39 7.84 0.04
N HIS A 126 -2.48 6.53 0.22
CA HIS A 126 -2.71 5.62 -0.89
C HIS A 126 -4.06 5.93 -1.56
N SER A 127 -4.25 5.45 -2.80
CA SER A 127 -5.51 5.63 -3.55
C SER A 127 -6.73 5.07 -2.80
N ASP A 128 -6.53 4.10 -1.90
CA ASP A 128 -7.59 3.50 -1.09
C ASP A 128 -7.73 4.10 0.33
N SER A 129 -7.20 5.31 0.54
CA SER A 129 -7.20 6.02 1.84
C SER A 129 -6.46 5.30 2.97
N THR A 130 -5.43 4.53 2.64
CA THR A 130 -4.54 3.91 3.63
C THR A 130 -3.20 4.65 3.77
N VAL A 131 -2.57 4.50 4.93
CA VAL A 131 -1.15 4.81 5.15
C VAL A 131 -0.44 3.58 5.70
N PHE A 132 0.86 3.47 5.47
CA PHE A 132 1.66 2.31 5.84
C PHE A 132 2.77 2.69 6.81
N PHE A 133 2.92 1.90 7.87
CA PHE A 133 3.98 2.04 8.87
C PHE A 133 5.04 0.96 8.64
N PHE A 134 6.22 1.38 8.20
CA PHE A 134 7.36 0.50 7.98
C PHE A 134 8.34 0.55 9.16
N THR A 135 8.87 -0.59 9.59
CA THR A 135 10.01 -0.65 10.52
C THR A 135 11.16 -1.46 9.96
N HIS A 136 12.39 -0.97 10.14
CA HIS A 136 13.57 -1.56 9.53
C HIS A 136 14.16 -2.73 10.33
N THR A 137 14.40 -2.53 11.63
CA THR A 137 15.11 -3.48 12.50
C THR A 137 14.49 -3.55 13.90
N GLY A 138 14.54 -4.73 14.52
CA GLY A 138 13.91 -4.95 15.82
C GLY A 138 12.39 -4.99 15.75
N THR A 139 11.74 -5.02 16.91
CA THR A 139 10.28 -4.93 17.02
C THR A 139 9.89 -3.64 17.73
N VAL A 140 8.75 -3.07 17.39
CA VAL A 140 8.27 -1.80 17.93
C VAL A 140 6.75 -1.74 18.03
N ASP A 141 6.22 -1.19 19.12
CA ASP A 141 4.81 -0.81 19.18
C ASP A 141 4.62 0.60 18.61
N VAL A 142 3.67 0.74 17.70
CA VAL A 142 3.24 2.01 17.11
C VAL A 142 1.85 2.39 17.64
N ILE A 143 1.71 3.67 17.97
CA ILE A 143 0.45 4.34 18.31
C ILE A 143 0.29 5.51 17.33
N ALA A 144 -0.86 5.64 16.68
CA ALA A 144 -1.16 6.76 15.79
C ALA A 144 -2.43 7.49 16.22
N ASP A 145 -2.27 8.76 16.58
CA ASP A 145 -3.35 9.67 16.95
C ASP A 145 -3.56 10.69 15.82
N VAL A 146 -4.80 10.92 15.36
CA VAL A 146 -5.10 11.83 14.24
C VAL A 146 -5.48 13.24 14.71
N PHE A 147 -5.01 14.26 13.99
CA PHE A 147 -5.26 15.69 14.31
C PHE A 147 -5.96 16.45 13.18
N GLY A 148 -5.92 15.91 11.96
CA GLY A 148 -6.64 16.46 10.82
C GLY A 148 -6.21 15.80 9.52
N TYR A 149 -6.73 16.33 8.43
CA TYR A 149 -6.42 15.86 7.07
C TYR A 149 -6.44 17.03 6.09
N TYR A 150 -5.81 16.86 4.94
CA TYR A 150 -5.91 17.79 3.82
C TYR A 150 -6.88 17.24 2.80
N THR A 151 -7.67 18.10 2.18
CA THR A 151 -8.61 17.72 1.12
C THR A 151 -8.88 18.90 0.20
N VAL A 152 -9.39 18.61 -0.99
CA VAL A 152 -9.99 19.58 -1.90
C VAL A 152 -11.52 19.54 -1.87
N ASP A 153 -12.11 18.56 -1.17
CA ASP A 153 -13.52 18.24 -1.33
C ASP A 153 -14.46 19.06 -0.45
N ARG A 154 -13.91 19.79 0.52
CA ARG A 154 -14.67 20.67 1.43
C ARG A 154 -13.85 21.85 1.90
N ALA A 155 -14.54 22.76 2.60
CA ALA A 155 -13.92 23.88 3.30
C ALA A 155 -12.80 23.41 4.23
N GLY A 156 -11.64 24.02 4.11
CA GLY A 156 -10.49 23.84 4.99
C GLY A 156 -9.73 25.15 5.19
N GLY A 157 -8.81 25.17 6.15
CA GLY A 157 -7.97 26.31 6.44
C GLY A 157 -6.77 26.40 5.49
N SER A 158 -6.48 27.62 5.01
CA SER A 158 -5.23 27.91 4.29
C SER A 158 -4.12 28.22 5.27
N PHE A 159 -2.89 27.82 4.98
CA PHE A 159 -1.77 27.99 5.90
C PHE A 159 -1.08 29.34 5.71
N SER A 160 -1.03 30.14 6.77
CA SER A 160 -0.23 31.36 6.84
C SER A 160 1.03 31.10 7.66
N THR A 161 2.17 31.41 7.05
CA THR A 161 3.49 31.20 7.67
C THR A 161 3.83 32.33 8.63
N LEU A 162 4.54 31.99 9.69
CA LEU A 162 5.16 32.95 10.61
C LEU A 162 6.64 32.61 10.75
N SER A 163 7.47 33.63 10.94
CA SER A 163 8.81 33.38 11.48
C SER A 163 8.64 32.73 12.86
N PRO A 164 9.33 31.62 13.17
CA PRO A 164 9.21 30.95 14.46
C PRO A 164 9.32 31.92 15.63
N THR A 165 8.27 32.00 16.45
CA THR A 165 8.16 32.98 17.55
C THR A 165 7.63 32.33 18.82
N ARG A 166 8.18 32.68 19.97
CA ARG A 166 7.75 32.17 21.27
C ARG A 166 6.40 32.73 21.72
N LEU A 167 5.46 31.84 22.05
CA LEU A 167 4.15 32.16 22.64
C LEU A 167 4.12 31.96 24.15
N LEU A 168 4.86 30.96 24.65
CA LEU A 168 4.87 30.57 26.05
C LEU A 168 6.26 30.06 26.44
N ASP A 169 6.69 30.41 27.65
CA ASP A 169 7.77 29.77 28.37
C ASP A 169 7.43 29.80 29.86
N THR A 170 7.10 28.64 30.43
CA THR A 170 6.67 28.60 31.84
C THR A 170 7.80 28.93 32.82
N ARG A 171 9.06 28.90 32.36
CA ARG A 171 10.24 29.24 33.17
C ARG A 171 10.32 30.74 33.46
N ASP A 172 9.63 31.57 32.68
CA ASP A 172 9.62 33.03 32.81
C ASP A 172 8.67 33.51 33.93
N GLY A 173 8.66 32.80 35.06
CA GLY A 173 7.93 33.19 36.29
C GLY A 173 6.45 32.81 36.34
N ILE A 174 5.93 32.08 35.35
CA ILE A 174 4.55 31.55 35.33
C ILE A 174 4.44 30.26 36.17
N GLY A 175 5.53 29.49 36.24
CA GLY A 175 5.58 28.19 36.90
C GLY A 175 5.14 27.06 35.96
N GLY A 176 5.77 25.91 36.11
CA GLY A 176 5.46 24.71 35.32
C GLY A 176 4.05 24.16 35.58
N ILE A 177 3.60 23.27 34.69
CA ILE A 177 2.31 22.61 34.78
C ILE A 177 2.39 21.51 35.84
N SER A 178 1.48 21.55 36.82
CA SER A 178 1.41 20.58 37.92
C SER A 178 0.94 19.18 37.45
N PRO A 179 1.09 18.13 38.29
CA PRO A 179 0.50 16.81 38.00
C PRO A 179 -1.03 16.93 37.85
N GLY A 180 -1.58 16.36 36.79
CA GLY A 180 -3.00 16.46 36.45
C GLY A 180 -3.47 17.87 36.08
N GLY A 181 -2.53 18.82 35.90
CA GLY A 181 -2.83 20.22 35.61
C GLY A 181 -3.08 20.46 34.12
N THR A 182 -3.90 21.46 33.83
CA THR A 182 -4.12 21.99 32.48
C THR A 182 -3.80 23.48 32.47
N LEU A 183 -2.99 23.92 31.51
CA LEU A 183 -2.66 25.32 31.28
C LEU A 183 -3.34 25.82 29.98
N PRO A 184 -4.31 26.73 30.06
CA PRO A 184 -4.86 27.37 28.87
C PRO A 184 -3.89 28.42 28.31
N LEU A 185 -3.61 28.37 27.01
CA LEU A 185 -2.76 29.30 26.28
C LEU A 185 -3.56 30.04 25.21
N GLN A 186 -3.65 31.36 25.34
CA GLN A 186 -4.19 32.22 24.28
C GLN A 186 -3.26 32.22 23.08
N VAL A 187 -3.80 31.91 21.89
CA VAL A 187 -3.04 31.90 20.64
C VAL A 187 -3.51 33.00 19.69
N THR A 188 -4.82 33.17 19.52
CA THR A 188 -5.35 34.25 18.67
C THR A 188 -5.06 35.63 19.24
N GLY A 189 -4.89 36.63 18.36
CA GLY A 189 -4.60 38.01 18.74
C GLY A 189 -3.20 38.24 19.34
N ARG A 190 -2.28 37.28 19.18
CA ARG A 190 -0.88 37.38 19.65
C ARG A 190 0.09 37.10 18.51
N ASN A 191 1.28 37.73 18.54
CA ASN A 191 2.38 37.46 17.61
C ASN A 191 1.94 37.37 16.13
N SER A 192 1.12 38.33 15.69
CA SER A 192 0.55 38.42 14.33
C SER A 192 -0.48 37.36 13.95
N VAL A 193 -0.86 36.48 14.87
CA VAL A 193 -2.03 35.60 14.69
C VAL A 193 -3.31 36.44 14.75
N PRO A 194 -4.22 36.33 13.76
CA PRO A 194 -5.48 37.06 13.77
C PRO A 194 -6.31 36.79 15.04
N PRO A 195 -7.12 37.76 15.51
CA PRO A 195 -7.98 37.57 16.67
C PRO A 195 -9.17 36.63 16.40
N SER A 196 -9.52 36.38 15.14
CA SER A 196 -10.65 35.56 14.70
C SER A 196 -10.36 34.84 13.38
N GLY A 197 -11.15 33.82 13.04
CA GLY A 197 -11.04 33.07 11.77
C GLY A 197 -9.94 32.00 11.75
N VAL A 198 -9.17 31.86 12.84
CA VAL A 198 -8.14 30.83 12.99
C VAL A 198 -8.79 29.51 13.38
N THR A 199 -8.59 28.48 12.56
CA THR A 199 -9.17 27.13 12.76
C THR A 199 -8.18 26.17 13.42
N ALA A 200 -6.88 26.33 13.16
CA ALA A 200 -5.81 25.53 13.77
C ALA A 200 -4.48 26.30 13.78
N VAL A 201 -3.51 25.85 14.58
CA VAL A 201 -2.18 26.46 14.69
C VAL A 201 -1.08 25.40 14.55
N GLN A 202 0.03 25.80 13.93
CA GLN A 202 1.26 24.98 13.82
C GLN A 202 2.26 25.44 14.87
N LEU A 203 2.64 24.54 15.75
CA LEU A 203 3.50 24.80 16.90
C LEU A 203 4.70 23.86 16.91
N ASN A 204 5.77 24.30 17.56
CA ASN A 204 6.75 23.42 18.18
C ASN A 204 6.57 23.50 19.69
N VAL A 205 6.26 22.38 20.34
CA VAL A 205 6.05 22.31 21.78
C VAL A 205 7.22 21.58 22.41
N THR A 206 7.88 22.20 23.38
CA THR A 206 9.04 21.67 24.06
C THR A 206 8.73 21.47 25.53
N VAL A 207 8.94 20.24 26.02
CA VAL A 207 8.94 19.91 27.45
C VAL A 207 10.35 20.01 27.98
N THR A 208 10.53 20.64 29.13
CA THR A 208 11.82 20.71 29.84
C THR A 208 11.63 20.64 31.37
N ASN A 209 12.70 20.30 32.08
CA ASN A 209 12.70 20.05 33.52
C ASN A 209 11.57 19.13 34.07
N PRO A 210 11.13 18.06 33.37
CA PRO A 210 10.08 17.21 33.90
C PRO A 210 10.56 16.46 35.15
N SER A 211 9.75 16.46 36.22
CA SER A 211 10.11 15.82 37.49
C SER A 211 9.83 14.31 37.53
N ALA A 212 9.12 13.78 36.53
CA ALA A 212 8.72 12.38 36.41
C ALA A 212 8.47 12.02 34.95
N SER A 213 8.42 10.72 34.63
CA SER A 213 7.92 10.28 33.32
C SER A 213 6.43 10.58 33.20
N SER A 214 6.04 11.20 32.09
CA SER A 214 4.68 11.69 31.85
C SER A 214 4.44 11.88 30.35
N PHE A 215 3.26 12.40 30.02
CA PHE A 215 2.92 12.85 28.68
C PHE A 215 2.27 14.24 28.73
N LEU A 216 2.34 14.95 27.60
CA LEU A 216 1.64 16.21 27.37
C LEU A 216 0.57 16.02 26.28
N SER A 217 -0.65 16.48 26.54
CA SER A 217 -1.73 16.55 25.54
C SER A 217 -2.03 18.01 25.21
N VAL A 218 -2.13 18.33 23.92
CA VAL A 218 -2.46 19.67 23.42
C VAL A 218 -3.76 19.56 22.61
N PHE A 219 -4.78 20.31 23.01
CA PHE A 219 -6.13 20.19 22.44
C PHE A 219 -6.87 21.55 22.48
N PRO A 220 -7.94 21.75 21.69
CA PRO A 220 -8.70 23.00 21.71
C PRO A 220 -9.34 23.26 23.08
N SER A 221 -9.23 24.50 23.57
CA SER A 221 -9.91 24.93 24.79
C SER A 221 -11.42 24.77 24.69
N GLY A 222 -12.05 24.37 25.79
CA GLY A 222 -13.50 24.12 25.88
C GLY A 222 -13.95 22.75 25.34
N ALA A 223 -13.05 21.96 24.75
CA ALA A 223 -13.32 20.57 24.41
C ALA A 223 -13.03 19.63 25.59
N ALA A 224 -13.65 18.44 25.58
CA ALA A 224 -13.26 17.38 26.50
C ALA A 224 -11.84 16.92 26.19
N ARG A 225 -11.01 16.70 27.23
CA ARG A 225 -9.62 16.24 27.05
C ARG A 225 -9.61 14.90 26.30
N PRO A 226 -8.97 14.82 25.12
CA PRO A 226 -8.86 13.57 24.38
C PRO A 226 -7.88 12.60 25.06
N ASN A 227 -8.04 11.30 24.82
CA ASN A 227 -7.12 10.27 25.30
C ASN A 227 -5.94 10.07 24.32
N VAL A 228 -5.25 11.16 23.99
CA VAL A 228 -4.09 11.18 23.06
C VAL A 228 -2.93 11.94 23.70
N SER A 229 -1.71 11.70 23.25
CA SER A 229 -0.51 12.41 23.71
C SER A 229 0.21 13.04 22.53
N ASN A 230 0.67 14.29 22.68
CA ASN A 230 1.57 14.94 21.73
C ASN A 230 3.03 14.69 22.09
N LEU A 231 3.39 14.71 23.37
CA LEU A 231 4.74 14.44 23.86
C LEU A 231 4.73 13.33 24.90
N ASN A 232 5.75 12.45 24.87
CA ASN A 232 6.00 11.42 25.87
C ASN A 232 7.44 11.58 26.35
N PHE A 233 7.65 11.78 27.66
CA PHE A 233 8.95 12.16 28.21
C PHE A 233 9.25 11.46 29.53
N THR A 234 10.54 11.41 29.87
CA THR A 234 11.06 10.88 31.13
C THR A 234 11.61 12.01 32.01
N ALA A 235 11.82 11.74 33.30
CA ALA A 235 12.34 12.74 34.23
C ALA A 235 13.67 13.33 33.76
N GLY A 236 13.79 14.67 33.82
CA GLY A 236 14.97 15.43 33.39
C GLY A 236 15.17 15.56 31.88
N ALA A 237 14.34 14.94 31.04
CA ALA A 237 14.48 15.04 29.59
C ALA A 237 13.98 16.40 29.06
N THR A 238 14.72 16.96 28.09
CA THR A 238 14.22 18.05 27.24
C THR A 238 13.92 17.47 25.86
N ILE A 239 12.66 17.54 25.44
CA ILE A 239 12.22 17.02 24.13
C ILE A 239 11.23 17.98 23.49
N ALA A 240 11.27 18.06 22.17
CA ALA A 240 10.34 18.85 21.37
C ALA A 240 9.55 17.96 20.41
N ASN A 241 8.32 18.36 20.08
CA ASN A 241 7.54 17.77 18.99
C ASN A 241 6.74 18.86 18.27
N SER A 242 6.60 18.71 16.96
CA SER A 242 5.63 19.47 16.16
C SER A 242 4.21 19.18 16.60
N VAL A 243 3.35 20.20 16.61
CA VAL A 243 1.93 20.06 16.94
C VAL A 243 1.10 20.90 15.98
N ILE A 244 0.17 20.26 15.27
CA ILE A 244 -0.97 20.93 14.65
C ILE A 244 -2.17 20.68 15.54
N VAL A 245 -2.81 21.74 16.03
CA VAL A 245 -3.94 21.63 16.95
C VAL A 245 -5.07 22.58 16.56
N PRO A 246 -6.35 22.15 16.62
CA PRO A 246 -7.49 23.04 16.48
C PRO A 246 -7.51 24.13 17.56
N VAL A 247 -8.03 25.30 17.26
CA VAL A 247 -8.19 26.40 18.23
C VAL A 247 -9.62 26.40 18.78
N GLY A 248 -9.76 26.54 20.11
CA GLY A 248 -11.05 26.62 20.77
C GLY A 248 -11.82 27.91 20.40
N PRO A 249 -13.15 27.97 20.61
CA PRO A 249 -13.95 29.17 20.29
C PRO A 249 -13.51 30.46 21.01
N ASP A 250 -12.78 30.33 22.12
CA ASP A 250 -12.18 31.43 22.89
C ASP A 250 -10.78 31.84 22.39
N GLY A 251 -10.29 31.22 21.30
CA GLY A 251 -8.99 31.51 20.71
C GLY A 251 -7.82 30.84 21.42
N LYS A 252 -8.08 29.88 22.30
CA LYS A 252 -7.07 29.20 23.12
C LYS A 252 -6.89 27.73 22.77
N ILE A 253 -5.76 27.21 23.24
CA ILE A 253 -5.47 25.78 23.33
C ILE A 253 -5.20 25.42 24.79
N ASP A 254 -5.39 24.17 25.16
CA ASP A 254 -5.11 23.65 26.49
C ASP A 254 -3.92 22.69 26.44
N LEU A 255 -2.97 22.87 27.37
CA LEU A 255 -1.82 21.98 27.57
C LEU A 255 -2.02 21.20 28.88
N TYR A 256 -2.26 19.90 28.79
CA TYR A 256 -2.44 19.02 29.94
C TYR A 256 -1.19 18.20 30.24
N ASN A 257 -0.79 18.14 31.51
CA ASN A 257 0.26 17.27 32.01
C ASN A 257 -0.29 16.21 32.97
N ASN A 258 0.12 14.95 32.82
CA ASN A 258 -0.41 13.84 33.60
C ASN A 258 0.23 13.68 34.98
N VAL A 259 1.56 13.56 35.04
CA VAL A 259 2.34 13.23 36.25
C VAL A 259 3.53 14.17 36.38
N GLY A 260 3.95 14.44 37.61
CA GLY A 260 5.11 15.29 37.90
C GLY A 260 4.87 16.76 37.56
N TRP A 261 5.86 17.60 37.84
CA TRP A 261 5.91 18.98 37.36
C TRP A 261 6.66 19.03 36.04
N VAL A 262 6.28 19.95 35.16
CA VAL A 262 6.96 20.12 33.87
C VAL A 262 6.96 21.57 33.42
N ASP A 263 8.09 22.04 32.89
CA ASP A 263 8.13 23.30 32.17
C ASP A 263 7.80 23.08 30.69
N VAL A 264 7.05 24.00 30.10
CA VAL A 264 6.65 23.94 28.69
C VAL A 264 7.03 25.25 28.00
N VAL A 265 7.67 25.10 26.84
CA VAL A 265 7.93 26.19 25.89
C VAL A 265 7.10 25.92 24.64
N VAL A 266 6.42 26.94 24.13
CA VAL A 266 5.61 26.83 22.91
C VAL A 266 6.07 27.92 21.95
N ASP A 267 6.55 27.50 20.78
CA ASP A 267 6.87 28.37 19.66
C ASP A 267 5.86 28.14 18.53
N ILE A 268 5.41 29.20 17.86
CA ILE A 268 4.48 29.15 16.72
C ILE A 268 5.23 29.42 15.41
N SER A 269 4.95 28.63 14.38
CA SER A 269 5.51 28.81 13.02
C SER A 269 4.45 29.07 11.95
N GLY A 270 3.16 29.00 12.30
CA GLY A 270 2.09 29.40 11.40
C GLY A 270 0.71 29.09 11.97
N TYR A 271 -0.31 29.45 11.21
CA TYR A 271 -1.71 29.22 11.56
C TYR A 271 -2.55 28.93 10.32
N TYR A 272 -3.67 28.26 10.53
CA TYR A 272 -4.67 27.97 9.51
C TYR A 272 -5.86 28.89 9.72
N THR A 273 -6.27 29.60 8.67
CA THR A 273 -7.51 30.38 8.69
C THR A 273 -8.55 29.77 7.77
N GLY A 274 -9.76 29.60 8.29
CA GLY A 274 -10.95 29.56 7.45
C GLY A 274 -11.26 31.01 7.03
N ASN A 275 -11.57 31.26 5.76
CA ASN A 275 -11.85 32.63 5.36
C ASN A 275 -13.29 33.01 5.75
N PRO A 276 -13.53 34.27 6.15
CA PRO A 276 -14.87 34.84 6.15
C PRO A 276 -15.50 34.74 4.75
N PRO A 277 -16.83 34.52 4.63
CA PRO A 277 -17.50 34.43 3.35
C PRO A 277 -17.17 35.60 2.41
N GLY A 278 -16.72 35.30 1.19
CA GLY A 278 -16.40 36.30 0.16
C GLY A 278 -15.02 36.95 0.23
N THR A 279 -14.08 36.40 1.00
CA THR A 279 -12.67 36.85 1.01
C THR A 279 -11.75 35.81 0.36
N VAL A 280 -10.86 36.27 -0.52
CA VAL A 280 -9.93 35.39 -1.28
C VAL A 280 -8.80 34.90 -0.35
N PRO A 281 -8.42 33.61 -0.39
CA PRO A 281 -7.34 33.06 0.43
C PRO A 281 -6.02 33.82 0.27
N GLN A 282 -5.41 34.22 1.39
CA GLN A 282 -4.03 34.74 1.41
C GLN A 282 -3.01 33.68 1.87
N GLY A 283 -3.46 32.54 2.40
CA GLY A 283 -2.61 31.44 2.86
C GLY A 283 -2.31 30.42 1.75
N GLY A 284 -1.26 29.63 1.95
CA GLY A 284 -0.88 28.57 1.01
C GLY A 284 -1.68 27.28 1.18
N VAL A 285 -1.80 26.52 0.10
CA VAL A 285 -2.28 25.13 0.11
C VAL A 285 -1.14 24.16 0.29
N TYR A 286 -1.40 23.04 0.97
CA TYR A 286 -0.43 21.97 1.09
C TYR A 286 -0.41 21.13 -0.17
N ARG A 287 0.77 20.77 -0.66
CA ARG A 287 1.01 19.84 -1.77
C ARG A 287 1.93 18.72 -1.27
N THR A 288 1.53 17.48 -1.48
CA THR A 288 2.39 16.32 -1.23
C THR A 288 3.44 16.20 -2.34
N THR A 289 4.53 15.48 -2.05
CA THR A 289 5.45 14.98 -3.08
C THR A 289 5.09 13.54 -3.44
N ASP A 290 5.26 13.12 -4.70
CA ASP A 290 4.93 11.76 -5.17
C ASP A 290 5.56 10.66 -4.30
N ALA A 291 6.74 10.94 -3.76
CA ALA A 291 7.35 10.21 -2.65
C ALA A 291 8.13 11.19 -1.75
N PRO A 292 8.31 10.88 -0.46
CA PRO A 292 9.21 11.65 0.38
C PRO A 292 10.64 11.64 -0.18
N THR A 293 11.30 12.79 -0.23
CA THR A 293 12.64 12.93 -0.84
C THR A 293 13.67 13.37 0.19
N ARG A 294 14.83 12.72 0.23
CA ARG A 294 15.97 13.22 1.03
C ARG A 294 16.63 14.41 0.33
N LEU A 295 16.63 15.57 0.98
CA LEU A 295 17.26 16.78 0.47
C LEU A 295 18.69 16.98 0.99
N LEU A 296 19.01 16.45 2.17
CA LEU A 296 20.33 16.57 2.80
C LEU A 296 20.64 15.32 3.64
N ASP A 297 21.87 14.82 3.52
CA ASP A 297 22.48 13.88 4.46
C ASP A 297 23.93 14.29 4.74
N THR A 298 24.19 14.86 5.91
CA THR A 298 25.54 15.39 6.18
C THR A 298 26.59 14.31 6.44
N ARG A 299 26.15 13.07 6.65
CA ARG A 299 27.02 11.91 6.81
C ARG A 299 27.68 11.54 5.49
N ASP A 300 26.98 11.78 4.39
CA ASP A 300 27.40 11.43 3.04
C ASP A 300 27.97 12.64 2.29
N ASP A 301 27.43 13.85 2.53
CA ASP A 301 27.84 15.07 1.83
C ASP A 301 27.97 16.31 2.74
N GLY A 302 29.03 17.10 2.56
CA GLY A 302 29.24 18.38 3.25
C GLY A 302 29.64 18.31 4.73
N GLY A 303 29.64 17.13 5.37
CA GLY A 303 30.09 16.92 6.76
C GLY A 303 29.21 17.56 7.84
N PRO A 304 29.45 17.25 9.14
CA PRO A 304 28.58 17.67 10.24
C PRO A 304 28.54 19.20 10.42
N LEU A 305 27.42 19.71 10.93
CA LEU A 305 27.28 21.12 11.32
C LEU A 305 27.93 21.35 12.68
N GLY A 306 28.92 22.24 12.73
CA GLY A 306 29.59 22.64 13.96
C GLY A 306 28.85 23.69 14.79
N ALA A 307 29.43 24.04 15.94
CA ALA A 307 28.83 24.96 16.89
C ALA A 307 28.67 26.37 16.31
N GLY A 308 27.47 26.94 16.44
CA GLY A 308 27.14 28.26 15.91
C GLY A 308 27.03 28.33 14.39
N GLN A 309 27.13 27.20 13.67
CA GLN A 309 27.04 27.17 12.22
C GLN A 309 25.60 27.05 11.75
N SER A 310 25.32 27.68 10.60
CA SER A 310 24.10 27.48 9.84
C SER A 310 24.40 26.81 8.49
N ARG A 311 23.50 25.94 8.05
CA ARG A 311 23.50 25.39 6.68
C ARG A 311 22.18 25.74 6.00
N ALA A 312 22.28 26.43 4.86
CA ALA A 312 21.13 26.72 4.01
C ALA A 312 20.92 25.60 2.99
N LEU A 313 19.66 25.37 2.64
CA LEU A 313 19.21 24.37 1.69
C LEU A 313 18.21 25.05 0.74
N THR A 314 18.49 25.00 -0.55
CA THR A 314 17.53 25.43 -1.56
C THR A 314 16.39 24.44 -1.59
N VAL A 315 15.16 24.95 -1.51
CA VAL A 315 13.97 24.10 -1.62
C VAL A 315 13.50 24.08 -3.08
N PRO A 316 13.04 22.92 -3.58
CA PRO A 316 12.37 22.86 -4.87
C PRO A 316 11.10 23.72 -4.85
N ASN A 317 10.78 24.32 -6.01
CA ASN A 317 9.52 25.04 -6.29
C ASN A 317 9.37 26.39 -5.55
N LYS A 318 8.49 27.27 -6.06
CA LYS A 318 8.15 28.58 -5.45
C LYS A 318 7.30 28.40 -4.18
N ALA A 319 7.73 27.54 -3.26
CA ALA A 319 7.04 27.26 -2.02
C ALA A 319 7.08 28.46 -1.07
N THR A 320 6.01 28.68 -0.31
CA THR A 320 5.97 29.67 0.78
C THR A 320 6.39 29.05 2.11
N ALA A 321 6.20 27.74 2.27
CA ALA A 321 6.77 26.93 3.34
C ALA A 321 7.02 25.50 2.87
N VAL A 322 7.87 24.76 3.58
CA VAL A 322 8.13 23.34 3.34
C VAL A 322 7.83 22.52 4.59
N VAL A 323 7.37 21.29 4.38
CA VAL A 323 7.15 20.29 5.43
C VAL A 323 8.30 19.29 5.37
N LEU A 324 9.14 19.33 6.40
CA LEU A 324 10.37 18.54 6.47
C LEU A 324 10.35 17.67 7.72
N ASN A 325 10.95 16.49 7.65
CA ASN A 325 11.42 15.77 8.82
C ASN A 325 12.92 16.02 8.98
N VAL A 326 13.32 16.60 10.11
CA VAL A 326 14.73 16.88 10.42
C VAL A 326 15.19 15.86 11.44
N THR A 327 16.17 15.05 11.06
CA THR A 327 16.80 14.06 11.92
C THR A 327 18.21 14.51 12.29
N VAL A 328 18.48 14.57 13.59
CA VAL A 328 19.83 14.77 14.12
C VAL A 328 20.47 13.42 14.41
N THR A 329 21.77 13.28 14.14
CA THR A 329 22.54 12.09 14.52
C THR A 329 24.00 12.44 14.81
N ASN A 330 24.71 11.55 15.51
CA ASN A 330 26.08 11.76 15.97
C ASN A 330 26.37 13.10 16.72
N PRO A 331 25.45 13.65 17.54
CA PRO A 331 25.73 14.91 18.22
C PRO A 331 26.83 14.73 19.26
N THR A 332 27.78 15.67 19.30
CA THR A 332 28.93 15.62 20.22
C THR A 332 28.71 16.41 21.52
N GLY A 333 27.57 17.09 21.65
CA GLY A 333 27.18 17.86 22.83
C GLY A 333 25.65 17.95 22.96
N ASN A 334 25.17 18.27 24.16
CA ASN A 334 23.76 18.64 24.36
C ASN A 334 23.51 19.97 23.64
N SER A 335 22.57 19.98 22.71
CA SER A 335 22.35 21.11 21.81
C SER A 335 20.91 21.09 21.30
N PHE A 336 20.60 22.06 20.45
CA PHE A 336 19.39 22.09 19.66
C PHE A 336 19.72 22.54 18.24
N VAL A 337 18.83 22.20 17.32
CA VAL A 337 18.80 22.75 15.96
C VAL A 337 17.58 23.63 15.79
N THR A 338 17.77 24.78 15.14
CA THR A 338 16.70 25.70 14.74
C THR A 338 16.55 25.65 13.23
N ALA A 339 15.36 25.33 12.74
CA ALA A 339 14.99 25.43 11.33
C ALA A 339 14.25 26.75 11.09
N TYR A 340 14.68 27.54 10.11
CA TYR A 340 14.17 28.90 9.89
C TYR A 340 14.31 29.35 8.42
N PRO A 341 13.65 30.46 8.01
CA PRO A 341 13.71 30.94 6.63
C PRO A 341 15.11 31.43 6.26
N GLY A 342 15.57 31.06 5.06
CA GLY A 342 16.83 31.53 4.49
C GLY A 342 16.94 33.06 4.42
N GLY A 343 18.17 33.57 4.53
CA GLY A 343 18.43 35.02 4.49
C GLY A 343 17.90 35.82 5.69
N THR A 344 17.31 35.18 6.70
CA THR A 344 16.82 35.84 7.92
C THR A 344 17.75 35.61 9.13
N PRO A 345 17.71 36.47 10.17
CA PRO A 345 18.43 36.23 11.42
C PRO A 345 17.95 34.94 12.11
N VAL A 346 18.88 34.22 12.76
CA VAL A 346 18.56 33.00 13.52
C VAL A 346 17.55 33.31 14.63
N PRO A 347 16.36 32.68 14.64
CA PRO A 347 15.37 32.84 15.71
C PRO A 347 15.86 32.28 17.06
N THR A 348 15.19 32.67 18.15
CA THR A 348 15.48 32.15 19.51
C THR A 348 14.76 30.85 19.83
N SER A 349 13.93 30.34 18.92
CA SER A 349 13.22 29.06 19.07
C SER A 349 14.13 27.88 18.74
N SER A 350 13.91 26.75 19.41
CA SER A 350 14.47 25.46 18.97
C SER A 350 13.45 24.72 18.11
N SER A 351 13.92 23.87 17.22
CA SER A 351 13.09 22.95 16.45
C SER A 351 13.27 21.50 16.92
N ILE A 352 14.48 21.12 17.30
CA ILE A 352 14.78 19.79 17.85
C ILE A 352 15.84 19.93 18.93
N ASP A 353 15.55 19.38 20.10
CA ASP A 353 16.41 19.39 21.29
C ASP A 353 16.96 17.98 21.54
N PHE A 354 18.29 17.87 21.69
CA PHE A 354 18.96 16.57 21.74
C PHE A 354 20.17 16.56 22.68
N THR A 355 20.52 15.36 23.11
CA THR A 355 21.67 15.07 23.98
C THR A 355 22.80 14.37 23.23
N THR A 356 24.00 14.34 23.80
CA THR A 356 25.17 13.71 23.18
C THR A 356 24.90 12.26 22.72
N GLY A 357 25.29 11.97 21.49
CA GLY A 357 25.12 10.71 20.78
C GLY A 357 23.69 10.40 20.32
N GLN A 358 22.67 11.17 20.72
CA GLN A 358 21.27 10.87 20.44
C GLN A 358 20.95 10.99 18.95
N THR A 359 20.22 10.02 18.41
CA THR A 359 19.53 10.15 17.14
C THR A 359 18.06 10.42 17.43
N LEU A 360 17.53 11.53 16.89
CA LEU A 360 16.16 11.97 17.12
C LEU A 360 15.66 12.70 15.86
N SER A 361 14.36 12.64 15.61
CA SER A 361 13.72 13.37 14.52
C SER A 361 12.57 14.22 15.01
N ASN A 362 12.29 15.31 14.30
CA ASN A 362 11.09 16.12 14.50
C ASN A 362 10.62 16.67 13.14
N LEU A 363 9.30 16.67 12.91
CA LEU A 363 8.71 17.35 11.78
C LEU A 363 8.73 18.86 12.01
N VAL A 364 9.12 19.60 10.99
CA VAL A 364 9.14 21.07 10.98
C VAL A 364 8.40 21.59 9.77
N VAL A 365 7.61 22.64 9.98
CA VAL A 365 7.03 23.45 8.89
C VAL A 365 7.76 24.78 8.88
N VAL A 366 8.55 25.02 7.84
CA VAL A 366 9.52 26.13 7.78
C VAL A 366 9.13 27.06 6.62
N PRO A 367 8.93 28.36 6.87
CA PRO A 367 8.75 29.33 5.79
C PRO A 367 9.99 29.41 4.90
N VAL A 368 9.80 29.57 3.61
CA VAL A 368 10.91 29.72 2.65
C VAL A 368 11.35 31.18 2.63
N GLY A 369 12.67 31.40 2.69
CA GLY A 369 13.26 32.73 2.58
C GLY A 369 13.02 33.36 1.21
N ALA A 370 13.14 34.68 1.12
CA ALA A 370 13.03 35.40 -0.16
C ALA A 370 14.10 34.96 -1.19
N ASP A 371 15.17 34.30 -0.73
CA ASP A 371 16.22 33.70 -1.54
C ASP A 371 15.90 32.26 -2.02
N GLY A 372 14.72 31.73 -1.68
CA GLY A 372 14.31 30.37 -2.04
C GLY A 372 14.93 29.28 -1.17
N THR A 373 15.46 29.62 0.01
CA THR A 373 16.14 28.66 0.89
C THR A 373 15.50 28.56 2.28
N VAL A 374 15.75 27.44 2.95
CA VAL A 374 15.57 27.28 4.40
C VAL A 374 16.94 27.04 5.03
N ALA A 375 17.09 27.33 6.32
CA ALA A 375 18.37 27.19 7.01
C ALA A 375 18.23 26.44 8.34
N PHE A 376 19.30 25.74 8.70
CA PHE A 376 19.42 24.97 9.94
C PHE A 376 20.61 25.47 10.74
N PHE A 377 20.36 25.98 11.93
CA PHE A 377 21.39 26.45 12.86
C PHE A 377 21.64 25.41 13.94
N ASN A 378 22.90 25.10 14.24
CA ASN A 378 23.30 24.27 15.38
C ASN A 378 23.92 25.14 16.49
N HIS A 379 23.43 25.00 17.73
CA HIS A 379 23.88 25.83 18.84
C HIS A 379 25.28 25.45 19.38
N ILE A 380 25.46 24.19 19.77
CA ILE A 380 26.67 23.67 20.45
C ILE A 380 27.11 22.34 19.83
N GLY A 381 28.41 22.06 19.88
CA GLY A 381 29.00 20.81 19.40
C GLY A 381 28.89 20.65 17.88
N ASN A 382 29.25 19.47 17.38
CA ASN A 382 28.99 19.01 16.02
C ASN A 382 27.78 18.07 15.99
N VAL A 383 26.98 18.13 14.93
CA VAL A 383 25.83 17.25 14.68
C VAL A 383 25.68 16.95 13.20
N ASP A 384 25.30 15.72 12.86
CA ASP A 384 24.87 15.37 11.51
C ASP A 384 23.37 15.61 11.33
N LEU A 385 22.99 16.14 10.16
CA LEU A 385 21.59 16.35 9.77
C LEU A 385 21.20 15.45 8.61
N VAL A 386 20.04 14.82 8.74
CA VAL A 386 19.32 14.19 7.64
C VAL A 386 17.99 14.92 7.49
N VAL A 387 17.72 15.48 6.30
CA VAL A 387 16.52 16.30 6.05
C VAL A 387 15.73 15.67 4.91
N ASP A 388 14.55 15.17 5.26
CA ASP A 388 13.62 14.52 4.33
C ASP A 388 12.41 15.46 4.10
N MET A 389 11.98 15.65 2.86
CA MET A 389 10.84 16.50 2.46
C MET A 389 9.61 15.64 2.15
N PHE A 390 8.46 16.02 2.73
CA PHE A 390 7.18 15.30 2.60
C PHE A 390 6.12 16.11 1.84
N GLY A 391 6.33 17.42 1.71
CA GLY A 391 5.43 18.31 0.99
C GLY A 391 5.81 19.77 1.16
N TYR A 392 5.03 20.66 0.56
CA TYR A 392 5.24 22.10 0.61
C TYR A 392 3.94 22.87 0.54
N PHE A 393 3.97 24.10 1.04
CA PHE A 393 2.89 25.06 0.90
C PHE A 393 3.16 26.03 -0.24
N GLN A 394 2.10 26.40 -0.94
CA GLN A 394 2.18 27.39 -2.00
C GLN A 394 1.00 28.35 -1.96
N ALA A 395 1.26 29.66 -2.07
CA ALA A 395 0.22 30.69 -2.12
C ALA A 395 0.13 31.29 -3.53
N GLY A 396 -1.08 31.34 -4.09
CA GLY A 396 -1.36 31.95 -5.40
C GLY A 396 -1.53 33.46 -5.33
N ALA A 397 -0.50 34.19 -4.89
CA ALA A 397 -0.59 35.63 -4.64
C ALA A 397 -0.98 36.47 -5.89
N ASP A 398 -0.66 35.97 -7.09
CA ASP A 398 -0.95 36.65 -8.36
C ASP A 398 -2.32 36.28 -8.95
N LEU A 399 -2.94 35.21 -8.49
CA LEU A 399 -4.22 34.71 -9.01
C LEU A 399 -5.37 35.17 -8.11
N SER A 400 -6.48 35.60 -8.70
CA SER A 400 -7.73 35.83 -7.93
C SER A 400 -8.99 35.60 -8.75
N ILE A 401 -10.06 35.24 -8.04
CA ILE A 401 -11.42 35.14 -8.57
C ILE A 401 -12.08 36.51 -8.38
N GLU A 402 -12.34 37.21 -9.49
CA GLU A 402 -12.97 38.53 -9.46
C GLU A 402 -14.51 38.43 -9.36
N SER A 403 -15.08 37.44 -10.04
CA SER A 403 -16.51 37.13 -9.96
C SER A 403 -16.74 35.63 -10.09
N LEU A 404 -17.79 35.14 -9.43
CA LEU A 404 -18.24 33.75 -9.50
C LEU A 404 -19.71 33.71 -9.11
N GLY A 405 -20.57 33.19 -9.98
CA GLY A 405 -22.00 33.12 -9.69
C GLY A 405 -22.84 32.45 -10.76
N PHE A 406 -23.94 31.85 -10.33
CA PHE A 406 -24.98 31.37 -11.23
C PHE A 406 -25.82 32.54 -11.74
N ALA A 407 -26.24 32.47 -13.01
CA ALA A 407 -27.13 33.47 -13.62
C ALA A 407 -28.50 33.55 -12.92
N GLN A 408 -28.90 32.48 -12.23
CA GLN A 408 -30.15 32.38 -11.47
C GLN A 408 -29.89 31.66 -10.14
N SER A 409 -30.63 32.04 -9.09
CA SER A 409 -30.54 31.37 -7.77
C SER A 409 -31.37 30.10 -7.67
N THR A 410 -32.27 29.85 -8.63
CA THR A 410 -33.12 28.66 -8.69
C THR A 410 -33.29 28.16 -10.13
N VAL A 411 -33.36 26.85 -10.32
CA VAL A 411 -33.60 26.20 -11.62
C VAL A 411 -34.57 25.02 -11.44
N ALA A 412 -35.37 24.70 -12.46
CA ALA A 412 -36.22 23.50 -12.43
C ALA A 412 -35.35 22.23 -12.55
N GLY A 413 -35.77 21.11 -11.95
CA GLY A 413 -35.10 19.83 -12.14
C GLY A 413 -35.06 19.42 -13.62
N GLY A 414 -33.89 19.03 -14.12
CA GLY A 414 -33.64 18.78 -15.54
C GLY A 414 -33.44 20.05 -16.39
N GLY A 415 -33.56 21.23 -15.80
CA GLY A 415 -33.30 22.51 -16.45
C GLY A 415 -31.82 22.91 -16.39
N THR A 416 -31.45 23.88 -17.23
CA THR A 416 -30.07 24.37 -17.36
C THR A 416 -29.94 25.81 -16.85
N VAL A 417 -28.84 26.13 -16.18
CA VAL A 417 -28.47 27.47 -15.70
C VAL A 417 -26.97 27.71 -15.92
N ASP A 418 -26.60 28.93 -16.28
CA ASP A 418 -25.20 29.27 -16.53
C ASP A 418 -24.48 29.60 -15.22
N LEU A 419 -23.33 28.96 -15.01
CA LEU A 419 -22.32 29.38 -14.04
C LEU A 419 -21.31 30.27 -14.75
N ASN A 420 -21.10 31.50 -14.25
CA ASN A 420 -20.16 32.45 -14.83
C ASN A 420 -19.07 32.82 -13.82
N TRP A 421 -17.85 32.98 -14.30
CA TRP A 421 -16.74 33.46 -13.47
C TRP A 421 -15.72 34.26 -14.26
N THR A 422 -15.02 35.13 -13.53
CA THR A 422 -13.91 35.93 -14.04
C THR A 422 -12.70 35.72 -13.14
N VAL A 423 -11.55 35.46 -13.75
CA VAL A 423 -10.27 35.29 -13.05
C VAL A 423 -9.31 36.37 -13.48
N THR A 424 -8.40 36.74 -12.59
CA THR A 424 -7.30 37.66 -12.87
C THR A 424 -5.97 37.01 -12.55
N ASN A 425 -4.98 37.20 -13.43
CA ASN A 425 -3.59 36.89 -13.18
C ASN A 425 -2.75 38.18 -13.20
N ARG A 426 -2.16 38.54 -12.06
CA ARG A 426 -1.31 39.73 -11.90
C ARG A 426 0.15 39.48 -12.27
N ASN A 427 0.51 38.23 -12.55
CA ASN A 427 1.86 37.87 -12.97
C ASN A 427 2.10 38.35 -14.40
N ALA A 428 2.92 39.39 -14.54
CA ALA A 428 3.25 39.99 -15.83
C ALA A 428 3.95 39.04 -16.83
N ASN A 429 4.47 37.89 -16.35
CA ASN A 429 5.16 36.90 -17.18
C ASN A 429 4.26 35.70 -17.55
N ALA A 430 2.99 35.68 -17.12
CA ALA A 430 2.10 34.56 -17.42
C ALA A 430 1.74 34.51 -18.90
N GLY A 431 1.88 33.34 -19.52
CA GLY A 431 1.47 33.06 -20.89
C GLY A 431 0.10 32.38 -20.98
N SER A 432 -0.36 31.75 -19.89
CA SER A 432 -1.69 31.15 -19.78
C SER A 432 -2.26 31.18 -18.36
N VAL A 433 -3.59 31.09 -18.28
CA VAL A 433 -4.35 30.84 -17.04
C VAL A 433 -5.38 29.76 -17.33
N ALA A 434 -5.44 28.75 -16.46
CA ALA A 434 -6.28 27.57 -16.60
C ALA A 434 -6.66 27.05 -15.22
N GLY A 435 -7.51 26.03 -15.16
CA GLY A 435 -7.86 25.41 -13.89
C GLY A 435 -9.20 24.70 -13.91
N GLU A 436 -9.77 24.51 -12.73
CA GLU A 436 -10.98 23.73 -12.50
C GLU A 436 -11.96 24.45 -11.57
N VAL A 437 -13.24 24.31 -11.85
CA VAL A 437 -14.34 24.72 -10.99
C VAL A 437 -15.14 23.47 -10.64
N VAL A 438 -15.26 23.17 -9.35
CA VAL A 438 -15.96 21.97 -8.89
C VAL A 438 -17.32 22.36 -8.33
N LEU A 439 -18.37 21.84 -8.95
CA LEU A 439 -19.74 21.93 -8.46
C LEU A 439 -20.07 20.70 -7.62
N ARG A 440 -20.67 20.93 -6.46
CA ARG A 440 -21.18 19.85 -5.59
C ARG A 440 -22.51 20.23 -4.98
N ARG A 441 -23.25 19.22 -4.52
CA ARG A 441 -24.36 19.45 -3.60
C ARG A 441 -23.81 19.92 -2.25
N ASP A 442 -24.51 20.86 -1.59
CA ASP A 442 -24.10 21.47 -0.32
C ASP A 442 -23.97 20.43 0.82
N ASN A 443 -24.75 19.35 0.74
CA ASN A 443 -24.69 18.23 1.67
C ASN A 443 -23.59 17.19 1.32
N HIS A 444 -22.72 17.47 0.35
CA HIS A 444 -21.63 16.60 -0.09
C HIS A 444 -22.14 15.20 -0.48
N VAL A 445 -23.25 15.17 -1.21
CA VAL A 445 -23.87 13.95 -1.74
C VAL A 445 -23.75 13.93 -3.26
N GLY A 446 -23.40 12.77 -3.81
CA GLY A 446 -23.17 12.52 -5.22
C GLY A 446 -21.82 13.02 -5.73
N GLN A 447 -21.46 12.55 -6.92
CA GLN A 447 -20.21 12.95 -7.56
C GLN A 447 -20.10 14.47 -7.75
N PRO A 448 -18.91 15.05 -7.56
CA PRO A 448 -18.64 16.39 -8.05
C PRO A 448 -18.77 16.48 -9.57
N ILE A 449 -19.16 17.65 -10.06
CA ILE A 449 -18.98 17.99 -11.47
C ILE A 449 -17.74 18.87 -11.56
N VAL A 450 -16.70 18.36 -12.21
CA VAL A 450 -15.46 19.08 -12.47
C VAL A 450 -15.57 19.81 -13.81
N VAL A 451 -15.34 21.12 -13.78
CA VAL A 451 -15.42 21.99 -14.95
C VAL A 451 -14.05 22.61 -15.21
N SER A 452 -13.29 22.04 -16.14
CA SER A 452 -11.97 22.56 -16.51
C SER A 452 -12.08 23.76 -17.47
N PHE A 453 -11.19 24.74 -17.34
CA PHE A 453 -11.07 25.91 -18.23
C PHE A 453 -9.61 26.15 -18.62
N GLY A 454 -9.39 26.94 -19.68
CA GLY A 454 -8.06 27.12 -20.29
C GLY A 454 -7.88 26.30 -21.57
N LEU A 455 -8.42 25.06 -21.61
CA LEU A 455 -8.67 24.24 -22.81
C LEU A 455 -9.76 23.16 -22.52
N GLY A 456 -10.62 23.38 -21.53
CA GLY A 456 -11.51 22.37 -20.97
C GLY A 456 -12.99 22.49 -21.39
N SER A 457 -13.87 21.97 -20.54
CA SER A 457 -15.33 21.92 -20.73
C SER A 457 -16.04 23.27 -20.54
N ALA A 458 -15.40 24.25 -19.92
CA ALA A 458 -15.90 25.61 -19.84
C ALA A 458 -15.79 26.36 -21.18
N VAL A 459 -16.78 27.18 -21.49
CA VAL A 459 -16.77 28.07 -22.67
C VAL A 459 -16.05 29.37 -22.32
N PHE A 460 -15.00 29.71 -23.07
CA PHE A 460 -14.36 31.02 -22.99
C PHE A 460 -15.30 32.11 -23.51
N VAL A 461 -15.52 33.16 -22.70
CA VAL A 461 -16.43 34.27 -23.04
C VAL A 461 -15.66 35.47 -23.57
N SER A 462 -14.65 35.95 -22.83
CA SER A 462 -13.87 37.14 -23.20
C SER A 462 -12.62 37.30 -22.35
N GLY A 463 -11.71 38.18 -22.76
CA GLY A 463 -10.54 38.60 -21.99
C GLY A 463 -9.20 38.12 -22.55
N ASP A 464 -8.18 38.08 -21.70
CA ASP A 464 -6.82 37.62 -21.98
C ASP A 464 -6.22 36.85 -20.78
N VAL A 465 -4.92 36.57 -20.82
CA VAL A 465 -4.22 35.84 -19.74
C VAL A 465 -4.24 36.56 -18.38
N HIS A 466 -4.31 37.89 -18.35
CA HIS A 466 -4.31 38.67 -17.12
C HIS A 466 -5.72 38.87 -16.57
N ARG A 467 -6.75 38.81 -17.41
CA ARG A 467 -8.15 38.83 -17.00
C ARG A 467 -9.03 38.11 -18.03
N SER A 468 -9.58 36.96 -17.66
CA SER A 468 -10.42 36.13 -18.54
C SER A 468 -11.73 35.73 -17.86
N SER A 469 -12.79 35.60 -18.66
CA SER A 469 -14.11 35.20 -18.21
C SER A 469 -14.59 33.95 -18.93
N TYR A 470 -15.26 33.08 -18.19
CA TYR A 470 -15.73 31.77 -18.64
C TYR A 470 -17.16 31.52 -18.20
N THR A 471 -17.83 30.61 -18.91
CA THR A 471 -19.18 30.16 -18.58
C THR A 471 -19.31 28.64 -18.72
N TYR A 472 -20.19 28.05 -17.92
CA TYR A 472 -20.54 26.63 -17.99
C TYR A 472 -22.05 26.44 -17.86
N HIS A 473 -22.62 25.65 -18.76
CA HIS A 473 -24.05 25.32 -18.78
C HIS A 473 -24.34 24.16 -17.82
N PHE A 474 -24.62 24.48 -16.55
CA PHE A 474 -24.97 23.47 -15.55
C PHE A 474 -26.39 22.97 -15.75
N THR A 475 -26.55 21.66 -15.97
CA THR A 475 -27.87 21.01 -16.02
C THR A 475 -28.17 20.37 -14.68
N ALA A 476 -29.21 20.87 -14.01
CA ALA A 476 -29.62 20.36 -12.71
C ALA A 476 -30.24 18.96 -12.85
N PRO A 477 -30.01 18.04 -11.90
CA PRO A 477 -30.67 16.74 -11.89
C PRO A 477 -32.20 16.87 -11.94
N GLY A 478 -32.88 15.94 -12.60
CA GLY A 478 -34.35 15.88 -12.61
C GLY A 478 -34.94 15.30 -11.32
N GLN A 479 -34.21 14.40 -10.67
CA GLN A 479 -34.63 13.68 -9.47
C GLN A 479 -33.56 13.76 -8.37
N SER A 480 -34.00 13.76 -7.10
CA SER A 480 -33.13 13.62 -5.94
C SER A 480 -33.88 13.04 -4.72
N ASP A 481 -33.17 12.85 -3.61
CA ASP A 481 -33.70 12.53 -2.27
C ASP A 481 -34.56 13.64 -1.64
N SER A 482 -34.67 14.80 -2.28
CA SER A 482 -35.41 15.96 -1.79
C SER A 482 -36.15 16.70 -2.90
N THR A 483 -37.09 17.58 -2.54
CA THR A 483 -37.80 18.43 -3.51
C THR A 483 -36.98 19.66 -3.94
N ALA A 484 -35.88 19.94 -3.23
CA ALA A 484 -35.00 21.06 -3.52
C ALA A 484 -33.56 20.69 -3.13
N THR A 485 -32.66 20.64 -4.11
CA THR A 485 -31.23 20.39 -3.90
C THR A 485 -30.43 21.64 -4.13
N LYS A 486 -29.67 22.05 -3.11
CA LYS A 486 -28.74 23.18 -3.22
C LYS A 486 -27.41 22.68 -3.78
N TRP A 487 -27.00 23.26 -4.90
CA TRP A 487 -25.70 23.10 -5.52
C TRP A 487 -24.86 24.33 -5.23
N VAL A 488 -23.59 24.11 -4.95
CA VAL A 488 -22.60 25.13 -4.63
C VAL A 488 -21.37 24.91 -5.48
N VAL A 489 -20.63 25.97 -5.75
CA VAL A 489 -19.24 25.85 -6.18
C VAL A 489 -18.42 25.50 -4.94
N ALA A 490 -17.98 24.25 -4.83
CA ALA A 490 -17.26 23.74 -3.67
C ALA A 490 -15.76 24.02 -3.72
N LEU A 491 -15.20 24.09 -4.94
CA LEU A 491 -13.79 24.34 -5.18
C LEU A 491 -13.61 25.20 -6.44
N VAL A 492 -12.62 26.10 -6.40
CA VAL A 492 -12.03 26.70 -7.58
C VAL A 492 -10.53 26.56 -7.47
N ASP A 493 -9.93 25.91 -8.44
CA ASP A 493 -8.50 25.77 -8.60
C ASP A 493 -8.05 26.60 -9.81
N LEU A 494 -7.20 27.61 -9.59
CA LEU A 494 -6.62 28.43 -10.65
C LEU A 494 -5.12 28.14 -10.75
N ARG A 495 -4.60 28.03 -11.97
CA ARG A 495 -3.19 27.79 -12.26
C ARG A 495 -2.70 28.69 -13.38
N ASP A 496 -1.41 29.04 -13.32
CA ASP A 496 -0.69 29.64 -14.45
C ASP A 496 0.52 28.81 -14.88
N ASP A 497 1.08 29.15 -16.04
CA ASP A 497 2.27 28.50 -16.59
C ASP A 497 3.59 28.92 -15.91
N GLN A 498 3.53 29.80 -14.92
CA GLN A 498 4.65 30.21 -14.08
C GLN A 498 4.69 29.44 -12.75
N GLY A 499 3.80 28.46 -12.60
CA GLY A 499 3.68 27.56 -11.48
C GLY A 499 2.83 28.09 -10.35
N ASN A 500 2.20 29.27 -10.44
CA ASN A 500 1.31 29.78 -9.39
C ASN A 500 0.01 28.99 -9.34
N GLN A 501 -0.53 28.81 -8.13
CA GLN A 501 -1.84 28.18 -7.94
C GLN A 501 -2.64 28.86 -6.82
N LEU A 502 -3.91 29.15 -7.07
CA LEU A 502 -4.89 29.54 -6.06
C LEU A 502 -5.92 28.42 -5.90
N LEU A 503 -6.13 27.95 -4.66
CA LEU A 503 -7.23 27.06 -4.33
C LEU A 503 -8.21 27.77 -3.40
N ALA A 504 -9.42 28.03 -3.88
CA ALA A 504 -10.53 28.55 -3.09
C ALA A 504 -11.55 27.44 -2.86
N SER A 505 -12.13 27.34 -1.67
CA SER A 505 -13.02 26.22 -1.32
C SER A 505 -13.98 26.60 -0.20
N GLY A 506 -15.14 25.94 -0.13
CA GLY A 506 -16.05 26.10 1.00
C GLY A 506 -16.62 27.51 1.11
N ASP A 507 -16.62 28.08 2.33
CA ASP A 507 -17.18 29.42 2.61
C ASP A 507 -16.54 30.55 1.79
N ASP A 508 -15.34 30.34 1.23
CA ASP A 508 -14.68 31.26 0.29
C ASP A 508 -15.55 31.54 -0.95
N LEU A 509 -16.42 30.59 -1.30
CA LEU A 509 -17.19 30.55 -2.53
C LEU A 509 -18.68 30.69 -2.21
N THR A 510 -19.29 31.79 -2.65
CA THR A 510 -20.71 32.08 -2.35
C THR A 510 -21.67 31.66 -3.47
N ALA A 511 -21.15 31.13 -4.58
CA ALA A 511 -21.94 30.78 -5.74
C ALA A 511 -22.76 29.51 -5.47
N ALA A 512 -24.08 29.67 -5.49
CA ALA A 512 -25.02 28.58 -5.26
C ALA A 512 -26.26 28.71 -6.15
N VAL A 513 -26.88 27.57 -6.46
CA VAL A 513 -28.18 27.48 -7.13
C VAL A 513 -29.02 26.38 -6.47
N THR A 514 -30.32 26.61 -6.35
CA THR A 514 -31.26 25.59 -5.86
C THR A 514 -32.01 24.95 -7.03
N ALA A 515 -31.87 23.64 -7.19
CA ALA A 515 -32.60 22.84 -8.17
C ALA A 515 -33.89 22.30 -7.56
N ASN A 516 -35.05 22.64 -8.16
CA ASN A 516 -36.35 22.14 -7.75
C ASN A 516 -36.59 20.75 -8.36
N THR A 517 -36.19 19.71 -7.63
CA THR A 517 -36.20 18.32 -8.09
C THR A 517 -37.51 17.60 -7.78
N THR A 518 -37.79 16.54 -8.52
CA THR A 518 -38.81 15.56 -8.13
C THR A 518 -38.19 14.50 -7.21
N VAL A 519 -38.91 14.06 -6.19
CA VAL A 519 -38.40 13.02 -5.29
C VAL A 519 -38.53 11.67 -6.00
N GLY A 520 -37.39 11.03 -6.28
CA GLY A 520 -37.34 9.66 -6.81
C GLY A 520 -37.82 8.62 -5.79
N THR A 521 -38.16 7.41 -6.25
CA THR A 521 -38.75 6.35 -5.39
C THR A 521 -37.87 5.11 -5.22
N ALA A 522 -36.72 5.02 -5.90
CA ALA A 522 -35.80 3.89 -5.80
C ALA A 522 -34.45 4.38 -5.29
N GLY A 523 -33.88 3.67 -4.31
CA GLY A 523 -32.52 3.90 -3.81
C GLY A 523 -31.53 2.86 -4.35
N PRO A 524 -30.25 2.97 -3.96
CA PRO A 524 -29.22 2.02 -4.38
C PRO A 524 -29.60 0.61 -3.97
N THR A 525 -29.22 -0.39 -4.76
CA THR A 525 -29.42 -1.81 -4.43
C THR A 525 -28.12 -2.59 -4.49
N TYR A 526 -28.10 -3.76 -3.87
CA TYR A 526 -26.99 -4.69 -3.92
C TYR A 526 -27.47 -6.11 -4.26
N ASP A 527 -26.59 -6.91 -4.84
CA ASP A 527 -26.78 -8.35 -5.03
C ASP A 527 -25.46 -9.11 -4.83
N ASN A 528 -25.52 -10.44 -4.67
CA ASN A 528 -24.37 -11.36 -4.65
C ASN A 528 -23.28 -11.07 -3.60
N LEU A 529 -23.64 -10.51 -2.44
CA LEU A 529 -22.68 -10.25 -1.36
C LEU A 529 -22.07 -11.53 -0.78
N ALA A 530 -20.76 -11.68 -0.99
CA ALA A 530 -20.00 -12.85 -0.55
C ALA A 530 -18.56 -12.48 -0.13
N ALA A 531 -17.98 -13.26 0.79
CA ALA A 531 -16.56 -13.21 1.10
C ALA A 531 -15.78 -14.14 0.16
N GLN A 532 -14.62 -13.71 -0.35
CA GLN A 532 -13.77 -14.55 -1.20
C GLN A 532 -13.11 -15.70 -0.43
N SER A 533 -12.78 -15.48 0.85
CA SER A 533 -12.24 -16.52 1.74
C SER A 533 -13.11 -16.65 3.00
N PRO A 534 -13.59 -17.85 3.34
CA PRO A 534 -14.36 -18.07 4.57
C PRO A 534 -13.49 -18.19 5.83
N PHE A 535 -12.16 -18.17 5.71
CA PHE A 535 -11.23 -18.35 6.83
C PHE A 535 -10.13 -17.31 6.84
N LEU A 536 -9.77 -16.84 8.04
CA LEU A 536 -8.73 -15.84 8.24
C LEU A 536 -7.92 -16.13 9.51
N TYR A 537 -6.60 -15.98 9.43
CA TYR A 537 -5.70 -16.19 10.55
C TYR A 537 -5.51 -14.90 11.36
N ALA A 538 -5.75 -14.95 12.67
CA ALA A 538 -5.67 -13.81 13.58
C ALA A 538 -4.26 -13.56 14.14
N GLY A 539 -3.33 -14.49 13.97
CA GLY A 539 -1.96 -14.34 14.47
C GLY A 539 -1.10 -13.37 13.66
N SER A 540 -1.64 -12.83 12.56
CA SER A 540 -1.05 -11.78 11.71
C SER A 540 -2.15 -10.83 11.23
N THR A 541 -1.78 -9.64 10.77
CA THR A 541 -2.72 -8.73 10.12
C THR A 541 -3.05 -9.29 8.74
N ASN A 542 -4.34 -9.41 8.45
CA ASN A 542 -4.87 -9.95 7.20
C ASN A 542 -6.01 -9.09 6.67
N SER A 543 -6.49 -9.38 5.47
CA SER A 543 -7.72 -8.78 4.93
C SER A 543 -8.68 -9.86 4.43
N ALA A 544 -9.97 -9.61 4.57
CA ALA A 544 -11.03 -10.41 3.95
C ALA A 544 -11.68 -9.57 2.84
N VAL A 545 -11.65 -10.09 1.61
CA VAL A 545 -12.23 -9.41 0.45
C VAL A 545 -13.69 -9.79 0.29
N TYR A 546 -14.58 -8.79 0.24
CA TYR A 546 -16.01 -8.94 0.02
C TYR A 546 -16.39 -8.47 -1.38
N THR A 547 -17.05 -9.33 -2.15
CA THR A 547 -17.53 -9.00 -3.50
C THR A 547 -19.05 -8.89 -3.53
N PHE A 548 -19.59 -7.92 -4.26
CA PHE A 548 -21.02 -7.72 -4.48
C PHE A 548 -21.26 -6.81 -5.68
N ASP A 549 -22.44 -6.95 -6.30
CA ASP A 549 -22.88 -6.06 -7.36
C ASP A 549 -23.72 -4.93 -6.75
N VAL A 550 -23.62 -3.72 -7.32
CA VAL A 550 -24.39 -2.55 -6.88
C VAL A 550 -25.09 -1.87 -8.05
N THR A 551 -26.18 -1.15 -7.79
CA THR A 551 -26.85 -0.31 -8.80
C THR A 551 -27.21 1.05 -8.21
N ASP A 552 -27.23 2.09 -9.05
CA ASP A 552 -27.49 3.47 -8.61
C ASP A 552 -26.61 3.85 -7.41
N PHE A 553 -25.33 3.48 -7.50
CA PHE A 553 -24.39 3.53 -6.40
C PHE A 553 -23.38 4.63 -6.63
N TRP A 554 -23.12 5.39 -5.58
CA TRP A 554 -22.02 6.34 -5.52
C TRP A 554 -20.99 5.93 -4.47
N ARG A 555 -21.45 5.63 -3.24
CA ARG A 555 -20.58 5.26 -2.12
C ARG A 555 -21.26 4.35 -1.13
N GLY A 556 -20.47 3.71 -0.28
CA GLY A 556 -20.99 2.85 0.77
C GLY A 556 -20.03 2.61 1.92
N THR A 557 -20.52 1.87 2.90
CA THR A 557 -19.74 1.38 4.02
C THR A 557 -20.18 -0.02 4.36
N ILE A 558 -19.21 -0.94 4.39
CA ILE A 558 -19.40 -2.31 4.86
C ILE A 558 -18.97 -2.37 6.31
N THR A 559 -19.81 -2.93 7.18
CA THR A 559 -19.52 -3.11 8.60
C THR A 559 -19.71 -4.56 8.98
N LEU A 560 -18.70 -5.10 9.65
CA LEU A 560 -18.69 -6.43 10.20
C LEU A 560 -18.82 -6.37 11.71
N THR A 561 -19.57 -7.31 12.26
CA THR A 561 -19.64 -7.55 13.69
C THR A 561 -19.07 -8.91 14.02
N GLY A 562 -18.12 -8.93 14.95
CA GLY A 562 -17.47 -10.11 15.48
C GLY A 562 -17.93 -10.47 16.90
N PRO A 563 -17.20 -11.40 17.54
CA PRO A 563 -17.43 -11.78 18.93
C PRO A 563 -17.43 -10.58 19.89
N SER A 564 -18.27 -10.64 20.92
CA SER A 564 -18.42 -9.57 21.93
C SER A 564 -18.88 -8.21 21.38
N GLY A 565 -19.42 -8.17 20.16
CA GLY A 565 -19.92 -6.93 19.54
C GLY A 565 -18.83 -6.03 18.97
N GLN A 566 -17.60 -6.55 18.80
CA GLN A 566 -16.55 -5.80 18.11
C GLN A 566 -16.94 -5.54 16.66
N THR A 567 -16.63 -4.34 16.15
CA THR A 567 -16.96 -3.95 14.79
C THR A 567 -15.72 -3.60 13.99
N LEU A 568 -15.68 -4.01 12.73
CA LEU A 568 -14.73 -3.54 11.73
C LEU A 568 -15.53 -2.94 10.58
N SER A 569 -15.14 -1.76 10.12
CA SER A 569 -15.83 -1.09 9.01
C SER A 569 -14.82 -0.64 7.97
N ARG A 570 -15.24 -0.62 6.71
CA ARG A 570 -14.50 0.00 5.61
C ARG A 570 -15.48 0.81 4.76
N SER A 571 -15.13 2.07 4.52
CA SER A 571 -15.82 2.91 3.54
C SER A 571 -15.24 2.66 2.15
N PHE A 572 -16.08 2.81 1.14
CA PHE A 572 -15.70 2.63 -0.27
C PHE A 572 -16.59 3.49 -1.16
N ASP A 573 -16.09 3.86 -2.32
CA ASP A 573 -16.82 4.66 -3.29
C ASP A 573 -16.53 4.21 -4.72
N GLN A 574 -17.39 4.68 -5.61
CA GLN A 574 -17.14 4.69 -7.04
C GLN A 574 -16.25 5.91 -7.30
N SER A 575 -14.94 5.76 -7.43
CA SER A 575 -14.13 6.86 -7.92
C SER A 575 -14.30 6.95 -9.43
N SER A 576 -14.69 8.14 -9.90
CA SER A 576 -14.51 8.56 -11.28
C SER A 576 -14.06 10.02 -11.24
N VAL A 577 -12.75 10.25 -11.30
CA VAL A 577 -12.24 11.57 -11.65
C VAL A 577 -11.64 11.43 -13.04
N ASP A 578 -12.42 11.86 -14.04
CA ASP A 578 -12.00 12.07 -15.43
C ASP A 578 -11.20 10.96 -16.10
N GLY A 579 -11.81 9.77 -16.21
CA GLY A 579 -11.49 8.82 -17.28
C GLY A 579 -10.19 8.01 -17.17
N ASP A 580 -9.34 8.25 -16.17
CA ASP A 580 -8.06 7.53 -16.04
C ASP A 580 -7.89 6.73 -14.73
N GLU A 581 -8.77 6.86 -13.74
CA GLU A 581 -8.77 5.99 -12.55
C GLU A 581 -10.16 5.45 -12.25
N VAL A 582 -10.30 4.13 -12.43
CA VAL A 582 -11.42 3.37 -11.90
C VAL A 582 -11.05 3.02 -10.47
N SER A 583 -11.91 3.31 -9.48
CA SER A 583 -11.76 2.77 -8.13
C SER A 583 -11.48 1.26 -8.24
N GLU A 584 -10.30 0.82 -7.79
CA GLU A 584 -9.98 -0.62 -7.77
C GLU A 584 -10.98 -1.39 -6.90
N LEU A 585 -11.68 -0.68 -6.00
CA LEU A 585 -12.65 -1.26 -5.09
C LEU A 585 -14.01 -1.50 -5.74
N CYS A 586 -14.42 -0.71 -6.73
CA CYS A 586 -15.70 -0.88 -7.42
C CYS A 586 -15.59 -0.55 -8.93
N PRO A 587 -14.87 -1.36 -9.72
CA PRO A 587 -14.82 -1.16 -11.16
C PRO A 587 -16.21 -1.27 -11.81
N GLY A 588 -16.74 -0.14 -12.26
CA GLY A 588 -18.09 -0.02 -12.80
C GLY A 588 -19.15 -0.14 -11.71
N LEU A 589 -19.69 -1.35 -11.53
CA LEU A 589 -20.77 -1.69 -10.60
C LEU A 589 -20.54 -3.02 -9.86
N GLN A 590 -19.35 -3.61 -10.00
CA GLN A 590 -18.94 -4.81 -9.26
C GLN A 590 -17.90 -4.40 -8.23
N CYS A 591 -18.24 -4.50 -6.94
CA CYS A 591 -17.36 -4.12 -5.85
C CYS A 591 -16.54 -5.31 -5.33
N SER A 592 -15.31 -5.04 -4.90
CA SER A 592 -14.35 -5.92 -4.26
C SER A 592 -13.70 -5.15 -3.10
N ILE A 593 -14.25 -5.30 -1.90
CA ILE A 593 -13.91 -4.49 -0.73
C ILE A 593 -13.05 -5.29 0.26
N PRO A 594 -11.75 -5.00 0.41
CA PRO A 594 -10.89 -5.66 1.38
C PRO A 594 -11.11 -5.09 2.78
N VAL A 595 -11.70 -5.80 3.73
CA VAL A 595 -11.75 -5.32 5.12
C VAL A 595 -10.54 -5.82 5.88
N LEU A 596 -9.80 -4.90 6.52
CA LEU A 596 -8.60 -5.22 7.31
C LEU A 596 -8.99 -5.84 8.66
N PHE A 597 -8.33 -6.95 8.98
CA PHE A 597 -8.38 -7.68 10.24
C PHE A 597 -7.01 -7.53 10.92
N PRO A 598 -6.86 -6.62 11.90
CA PRO A 598 -5.62 -6.49 12.65
C PRO A 598 -5.22 -7.81 13.30
N LYS A 599 -3.92 -8.03 13.49
CA LYS A 599 -3.45 -9.12 14.36
C LYS A 599 -4.14 -9.04 15.72
N GLY A 600 -4.45 -10.20 16.30
CA GLY A 600 -5.18 -10.32 17.56
C GLY A 600 -6.68 -10.07 17.46
N THR A 601 -7.24 -9.91 16.25
CA THR A 601 -8.69 -9.85 16.05
C THR A 601 -9.37 -11.04 16.72
N ALA A 602 -10.49 -10.79 17.40
CA ALA A 602 -11.17 -11.80 18.20
C ALA A 602 -11.54 -13.06 17.39
N ASN A 603 -11.13 -14.22 17.89
CA ASN A 603 -11.43 -15.52 17.30
C ASN A 603 -12.95 -15.79 17.31
N GLY A 604 -13.48 -16.26 16.19
CA GLY A 604 -14.88 -16.62 16.03
C GLY A 604 -15.46 -16.18 14.70
N LYS A 605 -16.79 -16.15 14.62
CA LYS A 605 -17.50 -15.77 13.40
C LYS A 605 -17.63 -14.25 13.31
N TRP A 606 -17.26 -13.72 12.16
CA TRP A 606 -17.48 -12.33 11.77
C TRP A 606 -18.50 -12.29 10.64
N VAL A 607 -19.57 -11.52 10.85
CA VAL A 607 -20.68 -11.38 9.89
C VAL A 607 -20.70 -9.97 9.36
N VAL A 608 -21.06 -9.80 8.08
CA VAL A 608 -21.41 -8.47 7.57
C VAL A 608 -22.73 -8.07 8.21
N SER A 609 -22.67 -7.17 9.19
CA SER A 609 -23.82 -6.74 9.99
C SER A 609 -24.55 -5.55 9.39
N LYS A 610 -23.84 -4.73 8.61
CA LYS A 610 -24.44 -3.58 7.93
C LYS A 610 -23.75 -3.28 6.60
N LEU A 611 -24.54 -2.99 5.58
CA LEU A 611 -24.11 -2.38 4.32
C LEU A 611 -24.96 -1.13 4.13
N SER A 612 -24.31 0.03 4.16
CA SER A 612 -24.95 1.31 3.87
C SER A 612 -24.52 1.72 2.47
N LEU A 613 -25.46 1.93 1.56
CA LEU A 613 -25.20 2.43 0.21
C LEU A 613 -25.86 3.80 0.02
N THR A 614 -25.21 4.68 -0.71
CA THR A 614 -25.74 6.01 -1.09
C THR A 614 -25.64 6.16 -2.59
N SER A 615 -26.71 6.63 -3.24
CA SER A 615 -26.69 6.99 -4.66
C SER A 615 -26.22 8.42 -4.91
N ASP A 616 -25.94 8.75 -6.16
CA ASP A 616 -25.60 10.12 -6.57
C ASP A 616 -26.73 11.12 -6.30
N ALA A 617 -27.97 10.63 -6.37
CA ALA A 617 -29.17 11.37 -6.07
C ALA A 617 -29.42 11.54 -4.56
N GLY A 618 -28.63 10.89 -3.69
CA GLY A 618 -28.69 11.00 -2.24
C GLY A 618 -29.58 10.01 -1.51
N PHE A 619 -30.11 9.03 -2.23
CA PHE A 619 -30.87 7.97 -1.59
C PHE A 619 -29.93 7.08 -0.79
N VAL A 620 -30.21 6.93 0.50
CA VAL A 620 -29.47 6.04 1.39
C VAL A 620 -30.28 4.76 1.58
N ALA A 621 -29.65 3.62 1.32
CA ALA A 621 -30.20 2.30 1.63
C ALA A 621 -29.33 1.61 2.68
N ASP A 622 -29.93 1.34 3.84
CA ASP A 622 -29.31 0.63 4.96
C ASP A 622 -29.78 -0.83 5.00
N TYR A 623 -28.84 -1.76 4.85
CA TYR A 623 -29.10 -3.19 4.88
C TYR A 623 -28.49 -3.84 6.12
N ASN A 624 -29.33 -4.38 7.00
CA ASN A 624 -28.90 -4.98 8.29
C ASN A 624 -29.11 -6.51 8.37
N ASN A 625 -29.81 -7.11 7.39
CA ASN A 625 -30.10 -8.55 7.33
C ASN A 625 -29.40 -9.18 6.12
N LEU A 626 -28.09 -8.99 6.05
CA LEU A 626 -27.29 -9.41 4.91
C LEU A 626 -27.09 -10.93 4.91
N ASN A 627 -27.11 -11.52 3.72
CA ASN A 627 -26.99 -12.96 3.47
C ASN A 627 -25.55 -13.43 3.25
N ALA A 628 -24.56 -12.57 3.53
CA ALA A 628 -23.15 -12.92 3.40
C ALA A 628 -22.78 -14.05 4.38
N ALA A 629 -22.11 -15.09 3.88
CA ALA A 629 -21.58 -16.13 4.75
C ALA A 629 -20.58 -15.53 5.75
N PRO A 630 -20.62 -15.94 7.04
CA PRO A 630 -19.64 -15.49 8.02
C PRO A 630 -18.24 -15.96 7.64
N ILE A 631 -17.24 -15.13 7.92
CA ILE A 631 -15.85 -15.60 7.95
C ILE A 631 -15.52 -16.11 9.34
N THR A 632 -14.66 -17.12 9.42
CA THR A 632 -14.16 -17.67 10.68
C THR A 632 -12.73 -17.20 10.90
N VAL A 633 -12.55 -16.40 11.95
CA VAL A 633 -11.25 -15.86 12.39
C VAL A 633 -10.68 -16.77 13.47
N THR A 634 -9.41 -17.16 13.35
CA THR A 634 -8.76 -18.10 14.27
C THR A 634 -7.26 -17.82 14.40
N ASP A 635 -6.71 -18.01 15.59
CA ASP A 635 -5.27 -18.02 15.87
C ASP A 635 -4.70 -19.45 16.04
N ASN A 636 -5.50 -20.48 15.71
CA ASN A 636 -5.21 -21.89 15.92
C ASN A 636 -5.05 -22.33 17.39
N SER A 637 -5.50 -21.53 18.36
CA SER A 637 -5.41 -21.88 19.78
C SER A 637 -6.46 -22.91 20.22
N SER A 638 -7.65 -22.86 19.62
CA SER A 638 -8.79 -23.73 19.99
C SER A 638 -8.84 -25.03 19.21
N LEU A 639 -8.33 -25.02 17.97
CA LEU A 639 -8.18 -26.15 17.08
C LEU A 639 -6.80 -26.05 16.44
N GLN A 640 -6.02 -27.13 16.47
CA GLN A 640 -4.66 -27.13 15.95
C GLN A 640 -4.35 -28.42 15.21
N ALA A 641 -3.75 -28.32 14.03
CA ALA A 641 -3.11 -29.42 13.33
C ALA A 641 -1.58 -29.37 13.48
N THR A 642 -0.99 -30.55 13.63
CA THR A 642 0.45 -30.77 13.84
C THR A 642 0.89 -32.02 13.08
N SER A 643 2.20 -32.30 13.04
CA SER A 643 2.75 -33.51 12.41
C SER A 643 2.31 -33.69 10.96
N PHE A 644 2.31 -32.59 10.19
CA PHE A 644 2.00 -32.63 8.77
C PHE A 644 3.01 -33.50 8.02
N SER A 645 2.52 -34.37 7.14
CA SER A 645 3.36 -35.22 6.30
C SER A 645 2.70 -35.49 4.96
N VAL A 646 3.52 -35.63 3.93
CA VAL A 646 3.10 -36.07 2.60
C VAL A 646 4.17 -36.96 2.00
N ASN A 647 3.77 -37.91 1.16
CA ASN A 647 4.68 -38.85 0.51
C ASN A 647 4.98 -38.42 -0.94
N PRO A 648 6.19 -38.69 -1.43
CA PRO A 648 6.49 -38.60 -2.86
C PRO A 648 5.55 -39.48 -3.70
N VAL A 649 5.28 -39.08 -4.94
CA VAL A 649 4.37 -39.79 -5.85
C VAL A 649 5.08 -40.33 -7.08
N ASN A 650 4.70 -41.51 -7.54
CA ASN A 650 5.14 -42.04 -8.82
C ASN A 650 4.08 -41.76 -9.90
N ASN A 651 4.04 -40.52 -10.39
CA ASN A 651 3.13 -40.05 -11.45
C ASN A 651 3.76 -40.08 -12.84
N TRP A 652 4.78 -40.91 -13.07
CA TRP A 652 5.45 -40.96 -14.37
C TRP A 652 4.59 -41.58 -15.47
N ARG A 653 3.69 -42.50 -15.12
CA ARG A 653 2.89 -43.29 -16.08
C ARG A 653 1.41 -42.90 -16.13
N GLY A 654 0.98 -42.03 -15.21
CA GLY A 654 -0.41 -41.60 -15.08
C GLY A 654 -0.59 -40.73 -13.85
N ASP A 655 -1.81 -40.21 -13.71
CA ASP A 655 -2.17 -39.41 -12.56
C ASP A 655 -2.20 -40.26 -11.29
N VAL A 656 -1.85 -39.65 -10.15
CA VAL A 656 -1.74 -40.35 -8.87
C VAL A 656 -2.43 -39.56 -7.76
N ASP A 657 -3.27 -40.25 -7.01
CA ASP A 657 -3.78 -39.74 -5.74
C ASP A 657 -2.80 -40.07 -4.61
N THR A 658 -2.45 -39.07 -3.84
CA THR A 658 -1.73 -39.20 -2.57
C THR A 658 -2.56 -38.57 -1.45
N SER A 659 -2.04 -38.56 -0.23
CA SER A 659 -2.72 -37.88 0.88
C SER A 659 -1.76 -37.05 1.72
N ILE A 660 -2.26 -35.92 2.18
CA ILE A 660 -1.64 -35.14 3.25
C ILE A 660 -2.20 -35.67 4.56
N SER A 661 -1.32 -36.02 5.49
CA SER A 661 -1.69 -36.52 6.81
C SER A 661 -1.27 -35.55 7.91
N MET A 662 -2.07 -35.44 8.96
CA MET A 662 -1.84 -34.54 10.10
C MET A 662 -2.50 -35.06 11.38
N ARG A 663 -2.03 -34.62 12.55
CA ARG A 663 -2.68 -34.85 13.84
C ARG A 663 -3.43 -33.61 14.28
N VAL A 664 -4.71 -33.74 14.59
CA VAL A 664 -5.56 -32.63 15.00
C VAL A 664 -5.91 -32.71 16.49
N ASN A 665 -5.68 -31.63 17.22
CA ASN A 665 -5.98 -31.47 18.64
C ASN A 665 -7.02 -30.36 18.85
N GLY A 666 -7.86 -30.50 19.88
CA GLY A 666 -8.88 -29.49 20.23
C GLY A 666 -10.21 -29.61 19.48
N ALA A 667 -10.34 -30.58 18.57
CA ALA A 667 -11.54 -30.81 17.76
C ALA A 667 -12.79 -31.08 18.60
N ARG A 668 -13.88 -30.37 18.29
CA ARG A 668 -15.19 -30.59 18.89
C ARG A 668 -16.14 -31.16 17.85
N GLN A 669 -16.78 -32.29 18.19
CA GLN A 669 -17.64 -33.06 17.29
C GLN A 669 -16.90 -33.66 16.07
N GLY A 670 -15.61 -34.00 16.25
CA GLY A 670 -14.78 -34.56 15.17
C GLY A 670 -14.37 -33.53 14.13
N ILE A 671 -13.70 -33.97 13.06
CA ILE A 671 -13.31 -33.12 11.92
C ILE A 671 -14.37 -33.25 10.83
N SER A 672 -14.93 -32.13 10.40
CA SER A 672 -15.97 -32.07 9.37
C SER A 672 -15.37 -31.88 7.97
N ALA A 673 -14.29 -31.10 7.85
CA ALA A 673 -13.62 -30.86 6.57
C ALA A 673 -12.12 -30.53 6.76
N ILE A 674 -11.33 -30.86 5.75
CA ILE A 674 -9.96 -30.37 5.56
C ILE A 674 -9.85 -29.84 4.14
N TYR A 675 -9.68 -28.53 3.99
CA TYR A 675 -9.40 -27.89 2.72
C TYR A 675 -7.90 -27.89 2.48
N VAL A 676 -7.49 -28.29 1.28
CA VAL A 676 -6.10 -28.22 0.83
C VAL A 676 -6.06 -27.31 -0.38
N GLU A 677 -5.15 -26.35 -0.33
CA GLU A 677 -5.00 -25.32 -1.34
C GLU A 677 -3.58 -25.42 -1.93
N PRO A 678 -3.41 -26.15 -3.04
CA PRO A 678 -2.16 -26.20 -3.77
C PRO A 678 -1.74 -24.80 -4.26
N ALA A 679 -0.46 -24.62 -4.54
CA ALA A 679 0.02 -23.48 -5.32
C ALA A 679 -0.80 -23.37 -6.63
N PHE A 680 -1.02 -22.17 -7.15
CA PHE A 680 -1.88 -21.87 -8.31
C PHE A 680 -1.37 -22.51 -9.62
N ASP A 681 -1.37 -23.83 -9.69
CA ASP A 681 -1.08 -24.63 -10.85
C ASP A 681 -2.28 -25.54 -11.14
N ALA A 682 -2.58 -25.76 -12.43
CA ALA A 682 -3.68 -26.64 -12.85
C ALA A 682 -3.32 -28.13 -12.72
N TYR A 683 -2.22 -28.44 -12.02
CA TYR A 683 -1.55 -29.73 -12.05
C TYR A 683 -1.70 -30.50 -10.74
N CYS A 684 -2.02 -29.80 -9.66
CA CYS A 684 -2.43 -30.36 -8.39
C CYS A 684 -3.84 -29.92 -8.00
N SER A 685 -4.62 -30.84 -7.47
CA SER A 685 -5.95 -30.50 -6.94
C SER A 685 -6.31 -31.34 -5.73
N ALA A 686 -7.15 -30.80 -4.86
CA ALA A 686 -7.73 -31.54 -3.75
C ALA A 686 -9.16 -31.92 -4.13
N PRO A 687 -9.42 -33.15 -4.59
CA PRO A 687 -10.72 -33.55 -5.14
C PRO A 687 -11.82 -33.65 -4.08
N THR A 688 -11.45 -33.67 -2.80
CA THR A 688 -12.38 -33.76 -1.68
C THR A 688 -11.84 -33.00 -0.49
N THR A 689 -12.76 -32.47 0.32
CA THR A 689 -12.46 -31.90 1.64
C THR A 689 -12.79 -32.88 2.76
N THR A 690 -13.32 -34.07 2.44
CA THR A 690 -13.73 -35.06 3.45
C THR A 690 -12.49 -35.77 4.00
N PRO A 691 -12.20 -35.65 5.30
CA PRO A 691 -11.03 -36.29 5.88
C PRO A 691 -11.29 -37.77 6.20
N THR A 692 -10.24 -38.58 6.12
CA THR A 692 -10.23 -39.96 6.61
C THR A 692 -9.53 -40.00 7.97
N LEU A 693 -10.19 -40.55 8.99
CA LEU A 693 -9.56 -40.82 10.28
C LEU A 693 -8.79 -42.14 10.19
N ASN A 694 -7.48 -42.07 10.38
CA ASN A 694 -6.60 -43.24 10.34
C ASN A 694 -6.58 -43.99 11.68
N PRO A 695 -6.21 -45.29 11.67
CA PRO A 695 -6.11 -46.10 12.89
C PRO A 695 -5.16 -45.54 13.96
N ASP A 696 -4.16 -44.75 13.57
CA ASP A 696 -3.18 -44.13 14.47
C ASP A 696 -3.65 -42.79 15.07
N GLY A 697 -4.90 -42.38 14.76
CA GLY A 697 -5.52 -41.15 15.22
C GLY A 697 -5.17 -39.91 14.39
N SER A 698 -4.41 -40.05 13.30
CA SER A 698 -4.19 -38.96 12.34
C SER A 698 -5.38 -38.82 11.37
N TYR A 699 -5.49 -37.64 10.75
CA TYR A 699 -6.43 -37.37 9.67
C TYR A 699 -5.67 -37.25 8.36
N SER A 700 -6.22 -37.82 7.28
CA SER A 700 -5.68 -37.70 5.93
C SER A 700 -6.73 -37.15 4.96
N VAL A 701 -6.27 -36.36 3.98
CA VAL A 701 -7.10 -35.85 2.89
C VAL A 701 -6.38 -36.07 1.57
N ALA A 702 -7.13 -36.45 0.54
CA ALA A 702 -6.57 -36.81 -0.76
C ALA A 702 -6.12 -35.56 -1.54
N VAL A 703 -5.01 -35.71 -2.27
CA VAL A 703 -4.51 -34.74 -3.24
C VAL A 703 -4.20 -35.50 -4.52
N HIS A 704 -4.75 -35.02 -5.62
CA HIS A 704 -4.53 -35.53 -6.95
C HIS A 704 -3.33 -34.83 -7.60
N VAL A 705 -2.40 -35.61 -8.15
CA VAL A 705 -1.21 -35.11 -8.84
C VAL A 705 -1.22 -35.63 -10.28
N THR A 706 -1.29 -34.70 -11.23
CA THR A 706 -1.28 -34.99 -12.66
C THR A 706 0.03 -35.64 -13.11
N LYS A 707 -0.01 -36.47 -14.16
CA LYS A 707 1.16 -37.10 -14.79
C LYS A 707 2.26 -36.07 -15.10
N GLY A 708 3.52 -36.43 -14.80
CA GLY A 708 4.71 -35.66 -15.18
C GLY A 708 5.02 -34.42 -14.35
N VAL A 709 4.25 -34.16 -13.29
CA VAL A 709 4.49 -33.03 -12.37
C VAL A 709 5.61 -33.39 -11.41
N ASN A 710 6.72 -32.65 -11.46
CA ASN A 710 7.92 -32.94 -10.66
C ASN A 710 7.81 -32.50 -9.20
N SER A 711 7.06 -31.44 -8.92
CA SER A 711 6.86 -30.89 -7.58
C SER A 711 5.54 -30.12 -7.49
N CYS A 712 4.89 -30.20 -6.35
CA CYS A 712 3.63 -29.53 -6.08
C CYS A 712 3.64 -28.98 -4.65
N GLY A 713 3.65 -27.65 -4.53
CA GLY A 713 3.64 -26.95 -3.24
C GLY A 713 2.23 -26.81 -2.69
N ILE A 714 2.07 -26.96 -1.38
CA ILE A 714 0.80 -26.74 -0.69
C ILE A 714 0.86 -25.40 0.04
N ASN A 715 0.13 -24.41 -0.46
CA ASN A 715 0.21 -23.03 0.03
C ASN A 715 -0.84 -22.72 1.12
N GLY A 716 -1.86 -23.56 1.27
CA GLY A 716 -2.89 -23.41 2.29
C GLY A 716 -3.48 -24.73 2.77
N ILE A 717 -3.76 -24.82 4.07
CA ILE A 717 -4.55 -25.90 4.67
C ILE A 717 -5.52 -25.30 5.69
N VAL A 718 -6.80 -25.67 5.60
CA VAL A 718 -7.81 -25.32 6.60
C VAL A 718 -8.44 -26.57 7.17
N VAL A 719 -8.38 -26.74 8.48
CA VAL A 719 -9.03 -27.84 9.22
C VAL A 719 -10.26 -27.29 9.93
N VAL A 720 -11.42 -27.90 9.71
CA VAL A 720 -12.70 -27.47 10.31
C VAL A 720 -13.29 -28.62 11.14
N ASP A 721 -13.68 -28.33 12.37
CA ASP A 721 -14.33 -29.32 13.25
C ASP A 721 -15.86 -29.36 13.05
N GLY A 722 -16.53 -30.34 13.66
CA GLY A 722 -18.00 -30.48 13.57
C GLY A 722 -18.78 -29.37 14.27
N SER A 723 -18.12 -28.56 15.10
CA SER A 723 -18.70 -27.38 15.75
C SER A 723 -18.48 -26.09 14.95
N GLY A 724 -17.75 -26.15 13.83
CA GLY A 724 -17.43 -25.02 12.97
C GLY A 724 -16.22 -24.19 13.42
N ASN A 725 -15.40 -24.68 14.35
CA ASN A 725 -14.10 -24.08 14.64
C ASN A 725 -13.11 -24.42 13.52
N ALA A 726 -12.18 -23.52 13.24
CA ALA A 726 -11.19 -23.70 12.17
C ALA A 726 -9.76 -23.53 12.67
N ALA A 727 -8.83 -24.21 12.00
CA ALA A 727 -7.40 -24.01 12.11
C ALA A 727 -6.82 -23.80 10.71
N VAL A 728 -5.98 -22.79 10.52
CA VAL A 728 -5.55 -22.30 9.21
C VAL A 728 -4.02 -22.27 9.13
N TYR A 729 -3.44 -22.75 8.03
CA TYR A 729 -2.00 -22.91 7.82
C TYR A 729 -1.58 -22.53 6.40
N GLY A 730 -0.33 -22.13 6.24
CA GLY A 730 0.27 -21.86 4.93
C GLY A 730 0.32 -20.38 4.54
N SER A 731 1.25 -20.07 3.64
CA SER A 731 1.50 -18.72 3.11
C SER A 731 0.27 -18.06 2.48
N ARG A 732 -0.67 -18.81 1.90
CA ARG A 732 -1.90 -18.26 1.29
C ARG A 732 -2.81 -17.55 2.32
N HIS A 733 -2.74 -17.94 3.58
CA HIS A 733 -3.51 -17.33 4.66
C HIS A 733 -2.66 -16.45 5.59
N ASN A 734 -1.41 -16.18 5.21
CA ASN A 734 -0.41 -15.51 6.06
C ASN A 734 -0.30 -16.18 7.45
N ALA A 735 -0.43 -17.50 7.47
CA ALA A 735 -0.48 -18.34 8.67
C ALA A 735 0.80 -19.19 8.77
N PRO A 736 1.05 -19.87 9.91
CA PRO A 736 2.21 -20.76 10.04
C PRO A 736 2.25 -21.79 8.91
N ASP A 737 3.36 -21.81 8.17
CA ASP A 737 3.51 -22.64 6.97
C ASP A 737 4.17 -23.98 7.33
N PRO A 738 3.52 -25.13 7.07
CA PRO A 738 4.11 -26.45 7.31
C PRO A 738 5.18 -26.84 6.28
N GLY A 739 5.36 -26.07 5.21
CA GLY A 739 6.40 -26.29 4.19
C GLY A 739 6.18 -27.57 3.37
N LEU A 740 4.93 -27.94 3.11
CA LEU A 740 4.59 -29.20 2.45
C LEU A 740 4.79 -29.10 0.94
N VAL A 741 5.61 -30.02 0.41
CA VAL A 741 5.84 -30.17 -1.03
C VAL A 741 5.71 -31.64 -1.39
N ILE A 742 4.82 -31.95 -2.32
CA ILE A 742 4.69 -33.27 -2.94
C ILE A 742 5.73 -33.34 -4.05
N THR A 743 6.66 -34.28 -3.96
CA THR A 743 7.71 -34.47 -4.98
C THR A 743 7.46 -35.72 -5.79
N GLN A 744 7.74 -35.67 -7.09
CA GLN A 744 7.81 -36.88 -7.89
C GLN A 744 8.95 -37.79 -7.41
N VAL A 745 8.70 -39.10 -7.38
CA VAL A 745 9.74 -40.11 -7.14
C VAL A 745 10.76 -40.01 -8.27
N ARG A 746 12.02 -39.73 -7.94
CA ARG A 746 13.08 -39.62 -8.94
C ARG A 746 13.28 -40.94 -9.68
N ASP A 747 13.30 -40.90 -11.01
CA ASP A 747 13.79 -42.04 -11.77
C ASP A 747 15.32 -42.14 -11.63
N THR A 748 15.78 -43.33 -11.26
CA THR A 748 17.19 -43.66 -11.07
C THR A 748 17.59 -44.93 -11.82
N THR A 749 16.65 -45.59 -12.50
CA THR A 749 16.87 -46.89 -13.14
C THR A 749 16.64 -46.76 -14.65
N PRO A 750 17.72 -46.74 -15.46
CA PRO A 750 17.58 -46.64 -16.91
C PRO A 750 16.77 -47.79 -17.52
N PRO A 751 16.16 -47.61 -18.71
CA PRO A 751 15.35 -48.63 -19.36
C PRO A 751 16.13 -49.93 -19.58
N SER A 752 15.52 -51.07 -19.30
CA SER A 752 16.16 -52.38 -19.50
C SER A 752 15.39 -53.24 -20.50
N VAL A 753 16.12 -53.84 -21.45
CA VAL A 753 15.57 -54.75 -22.47
C VAL A 753 15.76 -56.18 -21.98
N THR A 754 14.72 -56.99 -22.03
CA THR A 754 14.74 -58.41 -21.64
C THR A 754 14.89 -59.33 -22.85
N SER A 755 14.37 -58.92 -24.00
CA SER A 755 14.55 -59.60 -25.29
C SER A 755 14.31 -58.60 -26.42
N ALA A 756 14.93 -58.82 -27.57
CA ALA A 756 14.63 -58.05 -28.77
C ALA A 756 14.61 -58.95 -29.99
N SER A 757 13.84 -58.55 -31.00
CA SER A 757 13.77 -59.20 -32.30
C SER A 757 13.77 -58.15 -33.40
N VAL A 758 14.26 -58.53 -34.57
CA VAL A 758 14.29 -57.66 -35.75
C VAL A 758 13.58 -58.35 -36.91
N SER A 759 12.82 -57.57 -37.67
CA SER A 759 12.19 -58.00 -38.91
C SER A 759 12.44 -56.95 -40.01
N ALA A 760 12.72 -57.42 -41.23
CA ALA A 760 12.98 -56.55 -42.38
C ALA A 760 11.99 -56.90 -43.51
N PRO A 761 10.85 -56.18 -43.63
CA PRO A 761 10.01 -56.27 -44.82
C PRO A 761 10.75 -55.78 -46.07
N ALA A 762 10.31 -56.23 -47.25
CA ALA A 762 11.00 -56.13 -48.55
C ALA A 762 11.27 -54.72 -49.14
N ASN A 763 11.23 -53.65 -48.34
CA ASN A 763 11.28 -52.25 -48.79
C ASN A 763 12.27 -51.36 -48.01
N GLY A 764 13.39 -51.91 -47.49
CA GLY A 764 14.45 -51.12 -46.83
C GLY A 764 14.11 -50.56 -45.43
N SER A 765 12.93 -50.87 -44.89
CA SER A 765 12.55 -50.54 -43.52
C SER A 765 12.75 -51.74 -42.61
N VAL A 766 13.39 -51.52 -41.46
CA VAL A 766 13.71 -52.52 -40.44
C VAL A 766 12.90 -52.19 -39.20
N THR A 767 12.03 -53.11 -38.79
CA THR A 767 11.27 -53.00 -37.55
C THR A 767 11.97 -53.78 -36.46
N ILE A 768 12.28 -53.09 -35.37
CA ILE A 768 12.90 -53.66 -34.17
C ILE A 768 11.82 -53.67 -33.09
N THR A 769 11.57 -54.84 -32.53
CA THR A 769 10.63 -55.03 -31.42
C THR A 769 11.43 -55.43 -30.20
N ALA A 770 11.42 -54.59 -29.17
CA ALA A 770 12.08 -54.88 -27.90
C ALA A 770 11.01 -55.12 -26.82
N HIS A 771 11.15 -56.19 -26.05
CA HIS A 771 10.44 -56.33 -24.78
C HIS A 771 11.34 -55.76 -23.69
N THR A 772 10.78 -54.86 -22.91
CA THR A 772 11.47 -54.10 -21.88
C THR A 772 10.85 -54.39 -20.53
N ALA A 773 11.66 -54.40 -19.48
CA ALA A 773 11.12 -54.42 -18.13
C ALA A 773 10.33 -53.12 -17.89
N ILE A 774 9.24 -53.22 -17.13
CA ILE A 774 8.43 -52.05 -16.78
C ILE A 774 9.25 -51.21 -15.79
N GLY A 775 9.74 -50.06 -16.26
CA GLY A 775 10.48 -49.08 -15.46
C GLY A 775 9.56 -48.14 -14.70
N ILE A 776 10.13 -47.25 -13.89
CA ILE A 776 9.37 -46.23 -13.17
C ILE A 776 8.85 -45.19 -14.16
N ALA A 777 9.71 -44.64 -15.04
CA ALA A 777 9.29 -43.77 -16.13
C ALA A 777 8.84 -44.52 -17.40
N ASP A 778 8.04 -43.85 -18.24
CA ASP A 778 7.66 -44.32 -19.57
C ASP A 778 8.83 -44.14 -20.55
N ILE A 779 8.99 -45.11 -21.45
CA ILE A 779 9.94 -44.99 -22.56
C ILE A 779 9.33 -44.07 -23.62
N THR A 780 9.99 -42.96 -23.92
CA THR A 780 9.43 -41.90 -24.77
C THR A 780 10.12 -41.79 -26.11
N THR A 781 11.41 -42.14 -26.19
CA THR A 781 12.19 -42.00 -27.43
C THR A 781 13.15 -43.16 -27.67
N TYR A 782 13.49 -43.37 -28.94
CA TYR A 782 14.48 -44.33 -29.35
C TYR A 782 15.44 -43.77 -30.39
N HIS A 783 16.63 -44.37 -30.44
CA HIS A 783 17.58 -44.23 -31.54
C HIS A 783 18.07 -45.62 -31.95
N ALA A 784 17.85 -46.02 -33.20
CA ALA A 784 18.26 -47.29 -33.76
C ALA A 784 19.29 -47.08 -34.88
N GLY A 785 20.23 -48.02 -35.00
CA GLY A 785 21.29 -48.00 -36.00
C GLY A 785 21.56 -49.40 -36.56
N ILE A 786 21.93 -49.46 -37.83
CA ILE A 786 22.28 -50.67 -38.54
C ILE A 786 23.72 -50.54 -39.00
N PHE A 787 24.53 -51.56 -38.72
CA PHE A 787 25.98 -51.51 -38.87
C PHE A 787 26.48 -52.66 -39.75
N ASP A 788 27.44 -52.37 -40.62
CA ASP A 788 28.12 -53.40 -41.40
C ASP A 788 29.16 -54.18 -40.57
N ASN A 789 29.81 -55.17 -41.19
CA ASN A 789 30.83 -56.00 -40.54
C ASN A 789 32.08 -55.25 -40.09
N SER A 790 32.31 -54.01 -40.57
CA SER A 790 33.40 -53.14 -40.12
C SER A 790 32.99 -52.24 -38.95
N GLY A 791 31.71 -52.25 -38.58
CA GLY A 791 31.13 -51.39 -37.54
C GLY A 791 30.69 -50.02 -38.05
N LEU A 792 30.64 -49.80 -39.37
CA LEU A 792 30.17 -48.54 -39.96
C LEU A 792 28.64 -48.48 -39.95
N LEU A 793 28.07 -47.36 -39.53
CA LEU A 793 26.63 -47.10 -39.57
C LEU A 793 26.15 -46.95 -41.03
N VAL A 794 25.27 -47.83 -41.47
CA VAL A 794 24.72 -47.89 -42.85
C VAL A 794 23.21 -47.67 -42.91
N GLY A 795 22.54 -47.58 -41.77
CA GLY A 795 21.12 -47.25 -41.64
C GLY A 795 20.79 -46.78 -40.23
N GLN A 796 19.74 -45.98 -40.08
CA GLN A 796 19.36 -45.40 -38.78
C GLN A 796 17.87 -45.09 -38.70
N GLY A 797 17.40 -44.87 -37.48
CA GLY A 797 16.07 -44.33 -37.23
C GLY A 797 15.96 -43.75 -35.83
N THR A 798 15.27 -42.63 -35.71
CA THR A 798 15.00 -41.96 -34.44
C THR A 798 13.54 -41.57 -34.39
N GLY A 799 12.96 -41.57 -33.21
CA GLY A 799 11.57 -41.17 -33.08
C GLY A 799 11.04 -41.26 -31.66
N ALA A 800 9.82 -40.74 -31.50
CA ALA A 800 9.02 -41.02 -30.33
C ALA A 800 8.58 -42.48 -30.36
N THR A 801 8.46 -43.08 -29.19
CA THR A 801 7.87 -44.40 -29.01
C THR A 801 7.07 -44.42 -27.72
N SER A 802 6.36 -45.52 -27.48
CA SER A 802 5.67 -45.77 -26.24
C SER A 802 5.83 -47.24 -25.89
N GLN A 803 5.96 -47.52 -24.60
CA GLN A 803 5.95 -48.88 -24.10
C GLN A 803 4.51 -49.35 -23.97
N ALA A 804 4.15 -50.42 -24.67
CA ALA A 804 2.86 -51.08 -24.50
C ALA A 804 2.75 -51.72 -23.11
N ALA A 805 1.52 -52.04 -22.68
CA ALA A 805 1.26 -52.61 -21.35
C ALA A 805 1.96 -53.96 -21.10
N ASP A 806 2.31 -54.69 -22.15
CA ASP A 806 3.08 -55.94 -22.10
C ASP A 806 4.61 -55.74 -22.15
N GLY A 807 5.07 -54.49 -22.07
CA GLY A 807 6.49 -54.12 -22.13
C GLY A 807 7.05 -53.98 -23.54
N THR A 808 6.22 -54.14 -24.58
CA THR A 808 6.67 -54.05 -25.98
C THR A 808 6.95 -52.61 -26.40
N VAL A 809 8.12 -52.39 -27.00
CA VAL A 809 8.52 -51.13 -27.63
C VAL A 809 8.83 -51.41 -29.09
N ALA A 810 8.13 -50.73 -29.99
CA ALA A 810 8.38 -50.79 -31.42
C ALA A 810 9.28 -49.62 -31.85
N MET A 811 10.26 -49.94 -32.66
CA MET A 811 11.22 -48.99 -33.24
C MET A 811 11.37 -49.29 -34.72
N SER A 812 11.66 -48.28 -35.51
CA SER A 812 11.98 -48.44 -36.93
C SER A 812 13.31 -47.78 -37.28
N ALA A 813 14.07 -48.43 -38.14
CA ALA A 813 15.26 -47.89 -38.78
C ALA A 813 15.18 -48.15 -40.29
N THR A 814 15.71 -47.24 -41.10
CA THR A 814 15.78 -47.43 -42.55
C THR A 814 17.21 -47.67 -42.97
N ILE A 815 17.40 -48.59 -43.92
CA ILE A 815 18.68 -48.90 -44.54
C ILE A 815 18.60 -48.60 -46.02
N ASP A 816 19.57 -47.84 -46.54
CA ASP A 816 19.68 -47.51 -47.96
C ASP A 816 20.25 -48.70 -48.76
N VAL A 817 20.51 -48.51 -50.07
CA VAL A 817 21.06 -49.56 -50.93
C VAL A 817 22.44 -49.99 -50.45
N VAL A 818 22.50 -51.12 -49.76
CA VAL A 818 23.71 -51.73 -49.23
C VAL A 818 24.02 -53.06 -49.95
N PRO A 819 25.29 -53.49 -50.03
CA PRO A 819 25.66 -54.78 -50.61
C PRO A 819 24.99 -55.98 -49.92
N PRO A 820 24.80 -57.11 -50.60
CA PRO A 820 24.38 -58.35 -49.94
C PRO A 820 25.33 -58.73 -48.79
N GLY A 821 24.78 -59.04 -47.63
CA GLY A 821 25.56 -59.24 -46.42
C GLY A 821 24.72 -59.33 -45.16
N VAL A 822 25.41 -59.65 -44.06
CA VAL A 822 24.82 -59.67 -42.71
C VAL A 822 25.16 -58.35 -42.04
N TYR A 823 24.14 -57.67 -41.51
CA TYR A 823 24.26 -56.40 -40.80
C TYR A 823 23.80 -56.57 -39.37
N THR A 824 24.45 -55.89 -38.43
CA THR A 824 24.09 -55.93 -37.01
C THR A 824 23.26 -54.71 -36.64
N VAL A 825 22.27 -54.89 -35.78
CA VAL A 825 21.39 -53.82 -35.30
C VAL A 825 21.75 -53.45 -33.86
N GLY A 826 21.86 -52.14 -33.61
CA GLY A 826 21.97 -51.55 -32.28
C GLY A 826 20.85 -50.54 -32.06
N PHE A 827 20.44 -50.33 -30.82
CA PHE A 827 19.49 -49.27 -30.48
C PHE A 827 19.69 -48.75 -29.06
N SER A 828 19.16 -47.57 -28.78
CA SER A 828 19.04 -47.01 -27.44
C SER A 828 17.61 -46.56 -27.19
N LEU A 829 17.19 -46.72 -25.94
CA LEU A 829 15.89 -46.27 -25.44
C LEU A 829 16.13 -45.24 -24.36
N THR A 830 15.40 -44.13 -24.41
CA THR A 830 15.41 -43.10 -23.38
C THR A 830 14.02 -42.96 -22.79
N ASP A 831 13.95 -42.93 -21.46
CA ASP A 831 12.71 -42.68 -20.73
C ASP A 831 12.47 -41.19 -20.46
N ASP A 832 11.28 -40.90 -19.93
CA ASP A 832 10.86 -39.55 -19.53
C ASP A 832 11.72 -38.97 -18.39
N GLY A 833 12.39 -39.83 -17.61
CA GLY A 833 13.41 -39.46 -16.62
C GLY A 833 14.75 -39.03 -17.23
N SER A 834 14.85 -38.99 -18.56
CA SER A 834 16.08 -38.70 -19.31
C SER A 834 17.21 -39.72 -19.08
N LEU A 835 16.88 -40.95 -18.69
CA LEU A 835 17.84 -42.05 -18.57
C LEU A 835 17.84 -42.86 -19.86
N THR A 836 19.03 -43.10 -20.40
CA THR A 836 19.22 -43.82 -21.66
C THR A 836 19.97 -45.13 -21.44
N THR A 837 19.50 -46.21 -22.08
CA THR A 837 20.29 -47.44 -22.22
C THR A 837 20.46 -47.80 -23.69
N ALA A 838 21.70 -48.01 -24.11
CA ALA A 838 22.05 -48.52 -25.45
C ALA A 838 22.37 -50.02 -25.42
N TYR A 839 21.99 -50.72 -26.50
CA TYR A 839 22.22 -52.15 -26.75
C TYR A 839 22.80 -52.36 -28.15
N GLY A 840 23.77 -53.25 -28.28
CA GLY A 840 24.45 -53.52 -29.56
C GLY A 840 25.52 -52.47 -29.93
N PRO A 841 26.10 -52.58 -31.13
CA PRO A 841 27.20 -51.70 -31.56
C PRO A 841 26.79 -50.22 -31.70
N PRO A 842 27.75 -49.28 -31.65
CA PRO A 842 29.19 -49.51 -31.48
C PRO A 842 29.63 -49.69 -30.01
N ASN A 843 28.86 -49.18 -29.03
CA ASN A 843 29.27 -49.14 -27.60
C ASN A 843 28.12 -49.44 -26.60
N GLY A 844 27.09 -50.19 -27.01
CA GLY A 844 25.97 -50.57 -26.15
C GLY A 844 26.20 -51.85 -25.33
N LYS A 845 25.31 -52.12 -24.39
CA LYS A 845 25.24 -53.40 -23.67
C LYS A 845 25.03 -54.56 -24.64
N ALA A 846 25.42 -55.77 -24.25
CA ALA A 846 25.14 -56.97 -25.02
C ALA A 846 23.62 -57.14 -25.22
N MET A 847 23.20 -57.47 -26.44
CA MET A 847 21.79 -57.73 -26.76
C MET A 847 21.29 -58.99 -26.04
N PRO A 848 20.18 -58.90 -25.28
CA PRO A 848 19.55 -60.08 -24.68
C PRO A 848 19.07 -61.04 -25.78
N GLY A 849 19.53 -62.30 -25.72
CA GLY A 849 19.24 -63.31 -26.76
C GLY A 849 20.25 -63.39 -27.90
N GLY A 850 21.30 -62.54 -27.90
CA GLY A 850 22.37 -62.55 -28.90
C GLY A 850 22.29 -61.37 -29.89
N PRO A 851 23.30 -61.17 -30.76
CA PRO A 851 23.32 -60.08 -31.73
C PRO A 851 22.10 -60.12 -32.64
N LEU A 852 21.41 -58.98 -32.78
CA LEU A 852 20.34 -58.84 -33.77
C LEU A 852 20.96 -58.63 -35.13
N THR A 853 20.71 -59.54 -36.06
CA THR A 853 21.23 -59.45 -37.42
C THR A 853 20.13 -59.47 -38.46
N ILE A 854 20.31 -58.69 -39.52
CA ILE A 854 19.50 -58.76 -40.74
C ILE A 854 20.38 -59.22 -41.91
N THR A 855 19.84 -60.04 -42.79
CA THR A 855 20.53 -60.47 -44.01
C THR A 855 19.90 -59.77 -45.20
N VAL A 856 20.71 -59.01 -45.94
CA VAL A 856 20.34 -58.44 -47.23
C VAL A 856 20.83 -59.40 -48.32
N SER A 857 19.91 -59.91 -49.13
CA SER A 857 20.17 -60.91 -50.18
C SER A 857 20.53 -60.31 -51.52
#